data_AF-A0AAV6C2K0-F1
#
_entry.id   AF-A0AAV6C2K0-F1
#
_cell.length_a   1.000
_cell.length_b   1.000
_cell.length_c   1.000
_cell.angle_alpha   90.00
_cell.angle_beta   90.00
_cell.angle_gamma   90.00
#
_symmetry.space_group_name_H-M   'P 1'
#
loop_
_entity.id
_entity.type
_entity.pdbx_description
1 polymer ?
#
loop_
_entity_poly.entity_id
_entity_poly.type
_entity_poly.pdbx_seq_one_letter_code
_entity_poly.pdbx_strand_id
1 'polypeptide(L)'
;MPVKSRRNRRKSAANAWAAAAQLTVAGIAAILLAAFSLSAENNKIKPIAPDAALAGLPVTDLTAPQAIQHALDRLGYGPTPGEIETVQKMGLAKWIEQQLHPESLDDSALETRLQKYPTLKMSSAQLLEQFPRPELEARREGITVEEYRRQQLQMAGGGMQMDHADGGSNNSASNAGGSAGGGSASGNTATSGGAPSGNNSMNGSPNGQRTQQDEITMQLQALVKDESQAGAGNNMFDYKNIHLPQRVVAELAMAKTERAIYSDRQLYEQMVDFWFNHFNVFAGKGQDVWLLTAYERDAIRPHAMGKFRDLLEATAKSPAMLFYLDNWLSVDPDAWKQLQAQRQMRQQRYGMGFPRQQGNGQRQNQDRGLNENYGRELMELHTLGVDGGYTQQDVIEVARCFTGWSIRTPQRDPQFYFEARLHDNKPKMVLSHKIDYGGMRDGEAVLDLLARDPHTAHHLSYELAQRFVSDSPPESLVDKMSQTYLHSDGDIRSVLHTMIHSPEFWSRDAYRSMVKTPFELVVSAARAVGADVDLPLQIVQWSARIGQPLYQCQPPTGYSDKADAWVNTGALLNRLNYSLALTANRMRGVRTDMASLLGDTSLDDPRAVLDRTIQVLLNGQATVQTRDTLEKQLDNPQVLQARLDDPVRQVNVNLIAGLVLGAPEFQRR
;
A
#
# COMPACT_ATOMS: atom_id res chain seq x y z
N MET A 1 18.60 -52.01 18.62
CA MET A 1 18.93 -50.59 18.31
C MET A 1 19.77 -50.59 17.04
N PRO A 2 19.37 -49.96 15.91
CA PRO A 2 19.39 -48.49 15.75
C PRO A 2 18.33 -47.94 14.76
N VAL A 3 17.31 -47.21 15.25
CA VAL A 3 16.38 -46.42 14.38
C VAL A 3 16.38 -44.93 14.76
N LYS A 4 16.76 -44.59 16.00
CA LYS A 4 16.80 -43.20 16.50
C LYS A 4 17.97 -42.37 15.93
N SER A 5 19.08 -42.97 15.49
CA SER A 5 20.24 -42.20 14.98
C SER A 5 20.06 -41.64 13.57
N ARG A 6 19.26 -42.30 12.70
CA ARG A 6 18.96 -41.81 11.34
C ARG A 6 18.01 -40.61 11.34
N ARG A 7 17.05 -40.55 12.27
CA ARG A 7 16.05 -39.46 12.38
C ARG A 7 16.68 -38.17 12.91
N ASN A 8 17.61 -38.27 13.87
CA ASN A 8 18.36 -37.11 14.37
C ASN A 8 19.42 -36.60 13.38
N ARG A 9 20.07 -37.47 12.60
CA ARG A 9 20.97 -37.03 11.52
C ARG A 9 20.22 -36.32 10.38
N ARG A 10 19.02 -36.76 10.02
CA ARG A 10 18.18 -36.06 9.02
C ARG A 10 17.70 -34.68 9.50
N LYS A 11 17.33 -34.53 10.77
CA LYS A 11 16.98 -33.22 11.36
C LYS A 11 18.18 -32.28 11.50
N SER A 12 19.34 -32.80 11.90
CA SER A 12 20.58 -32.03 11.99
C SER A 12 21.10 -31.59 10.61
N ALA A 13 20.98 -32.46 9.59
CA ALA A 13 21.25 -32.08 8.21
C ALA A 13 20.25 -31.03 7.73
N ALA A 14 18.94 -31.22 7.90
CA ALA A 14 17.94 -30.21 7.49
C ALA A 14 18.18 -28.83 8.14
N ASN A 15 18.58 -28.78 9.42
CA ASN A 15 18.89 -27.53 10.12
C ASN A 15 20.22 -26.91 9.65
N ALA A 16 21.26 -27.71 9.37
CA ALA A 16 22.51 -27.22 8.79
C ALA A 16 22.33 -26.70 7.36
N TRP A 17 21.44 -27.32 6.59
CA TRP A 17 21.08 -26.91 5.23
C TRP A 17 20.22 -25.63 5.22
N ALA A 18 19.32 -25.45 6.18
CA ALA A 18 18.58 -24.20 6.38
C ALA A 18 19.50 -23.05 6.80
N ALA A 19 20.50 -23.31 7.66
CA ALA A 19 21.50 -22.33 8.06
C ALA A 19 22.43 -21.92 6.90
N ALA A 20 22.83 -22.88 6.04
CA ALA A 20 23.62 -22.60 4.84
C ALA A 20 22.83 -21.81 3.77
N ALA A 21 21.53 -22.06 3.64
CA ALA A 21 20.63 -21.26 2.80
C ALA A 21 20.50 -19.82 3.33
N GLN A 22 20.46 -19.61 4.65
CA GLN A 22 20.44 -18.26 5.24
C GLN A 22 21.76 -17.51 5.03
N LEU A 23 22.91 -18.19 5.08
CA LEU A 23 24.24 -17.58 4.87
C LEU A 23 24.48 -17.14 3.41
N THR A 24 23.97 -17.89 2.43
CA THR A 24 24.07 -17.54 1.00
C THR A 24 23.15 -16.37 0.64
N VAL A 25 21.93 -16.35 1.19
CA VAL A 25 20.98 -15.24 0.99
C VAL A 25 21.47 -13.95 1.68
N ALA A 26 22.13 -14.03 2.83
CA ALA A 26 22.74 -12.85 3.48
C ALA A 26 23.92 -12.26 2.68
N GLY A 27 24.73 -13.11 2.04
CA GLY A 27 25.80 -12.67 1.14
C GLY A 27 25.28 -11.96 -0.11
N ILE A 28 24.17 -12.45 -0.69
CA ILE A 28 23.50 -11.80 -1.82
C ILE A 28 22.87 -10.48 -1.40
N ALA A 29 22.20 -10.41 -0.24
CA ALA A 29 21.64 -9.17 0.28
C ALA A 29 22.71 -8.09 0.51
N ALA A 30 23.90 -8.46 0.99
CA ALA A 30 25.03 -7.54 1.17
C ALA A 30 25.59 -7.01 -0.16
N ILE A 31 25.59 -7.82 -1.23
CA ILE A 31 26.01 -7.40 -2.57
C ILE A 31 24.94 -6.54 -3.25
N LEU A 32 23.66 -6.87 -3.06
CA LEU A 32 22.53 -6.02 -3.46
C LEU A 32 22.65 -4.63 -2.82
N LEU A 33 22.95 -4.55 -1.51
CA LEU A 33 23.23 -3.30 -0.78
C LEU A 33 24.34 -2.44 -1.44
N ALA A 34 25.43 -3.06 -1.88
CA ALA A 34 26.50 -2.36 -2.60
C ALA A 34 26.03 -1.84 -3.98
N ALA A 35 25.22 -2.61 -4.70
CA ALA A 35 24.66 -2.22 -6.01
C ALA A 35 23.53 -1.18 -5.91
N PHE A 36 22.86 -1.05 -4.75
CA PHE A 36 21.96 0.07 -4.47
C PHE A 36 22.71 1.40 -4.26
N SER A 37 24.02 1.36 -3.95
CA SER A 37 24.82 2.54 -3.57
C SER A 37 25.60 3.19 -4.72
N LEU A 38 25.52 2.67 -5.94
CA LEU A 38 26.31 3.15 -7.09
C LEU A 38 25.43 3.91 -8.09
N SER A 39 25.86 5.13 -8.41
CA SER A 39 25.29 5.98 -9.46
C SER A 39 25.58 5.42 -10.84
N ALA A 40 24.69 5.73 -11.79
CA ALA A 40 24.84 5.35 -13.19
C ALA A 40 26.22 5.79 -13.74
N GLU A 41 26.97 4.83 -14.31
CA GLU A 41 28.20 5.15 -15.03
C GLU A 41 27.85 6.01 -16.26
N ASN A 42 28.39 7.22 -16.27
CA ASN A 42 28.14 8.25 -17.27
C ASN A 42 28.92 7.94 -18.56
N ASN A 43 28.47 6.94 -19.32
CA ASN A 43 29.03 6.61 -20.62
C ASN A 43 28.49 7.60 -21.66
N LYS A 44 29.39 8.36 -22.30
CA LYS A 44 29.05 9.25 -23.43
C LYS A 44 28.28 8.48 -24.51
N ILE A 45 27.00 8.81 -24.67
CA ILE A 45 26.08 8.10 -25.57
C ILE A 45 26.35 8.54 -27.02
N LYS A 46 26.54 7.56 -27.92
CA LYS A 46 26.49 7.81 -29.37
C LYS A 46 25.05 8.09 -29.78
N PRO A 47 24.78 9.05 -30.69
CA PRO A 47 23.42 9.33 -31.14
C PRO A 47 22.73 8.05 -31.61
N ILE A 48 21.57 7.77 -31.02
CA ILE A 48 20.77 6.57 -31.31
C ILE A 48 20.05 6.78 -32.64
N ALA A 49 20.02 5.75 -33.48
CA ALA A 49 19.33 5.82 -34.77
C ALA A 49 17.81 5.99 -34.55
N PRO A 50 17.11 6.75 -35.44
CA PRO A 50 15.67 6.90 -35.34
C PRO A 50 14.95 5.55 -35.52
N ASP A 51 14.04 5.24 -34.59
CA ASP A 51 13.21 4.03 -34.59
C ASP A 51 11.74 4.41 -34.79
N ALA A 52 11.06 3.73 -35.73
CA ALA A 52 9.64 3.98 -36.02
C ALA A 52 8.73 3.72 -34.81
N ALA A 53 9.11 2.82 -33.90
CA ALA A 53 8.35 2.53 -32.69
C ALA A 53 8.28 3.72 -31.72
N LEU A 54 9.21 4.68 -31.83
CA LEU A 54 9.31 5.87 -30.99
C LEU A 54 8.80 7.15 -31.66
N ALA A 55 8.26 7.05 -32.88
CA ALA A 55 7.78 8.19 -33.63
C ALA A 55 6.72 8.98 -32.83
N GLY A 56 6.90 10.30 -32.73
CA GLY A 56 6.01 11.21 -32.01
C GLY A 56 6.38 11.47 -30.54
N LEU A 57 7.41 10.83 -30.00
CA LEU A 57 7.87 11.04 -28.64
C LEU A 57 9.26 11.72 -28.59
N PRO A 58 9.54 12.57 -27.58
CA PRO A 58 10.83 13.25 -27.46
C PRO A 58 11.91 12.36 -26.82
N VAL A 59 12.09 11.14 -27.33
CA VAL A 59 13.09 10.19 -26.85
C VAL A 59 14.43 10.45 -27.55
N THR A 60 15.45 10.85 -26.80
CA THR A 60 16.79 11.12 -27.34
C THR A 60 17.86 10.15 -26.85
N ASP A 61 17.74 9.68 -25.61
CA ASP A 61 18.84 9.02 -24.89
C ASP A 61 18.64 7.51 -24.69
N LEU A 62 17.45 7.00 -25.03
CA LEU A 62 17.06 5.61 -24.83
C LEU A 62 16.86 4.90 -26.17
N THR A 63 17.25 3.62 -26.23
CA THR A 63 16.88 2.76 -27.36
C THR A 63 15.38 2.45 -27.31
N ALA A 64 14.78 2.00 -28.43
CA ALA A 64 13.35 1.65 -28.43
C ALA A 64 12.95 0.62 -27.37
N PRO A 65 13.69 -0.49 -27.15
CA PRO A 65 13.38 -1.42 -26.07
C PRO A 65 13.54 -0.80 -24.66
N GLN A 66 14.47 0.13 -24.47
CA GLN A 66 14.64 0.84 -23.20
C GLN A 66 13.47 1.80 -22.94
N ALA A 67 13.08 2.59 -23.94
CA ALA A 67 11.96 3.53 -23.82
C ALA A 67 10.63 2.80 -23.59
N ILE A 68 10.39 1.68 -24.29
CA ILE A 68 9.19 0.85 -24.09
C ILE A 68 9.19 0.26 -22.67
N GLN A 69 10.31 -0.33 -22.22
CA GLN A 69 10.43 -0.83 -20.85
C GLN A 69 10.19 0.29 -19.83
N HIS A 70 10.78 1.47 -20.04
CA HIS A 70 10.62 2.63 -19.17
C HIS A 70 9.15 3.04 -19.04
N ALA A 71 8.44 3.14 -20.16
CA ALA A 71 7.02 3.47 -20.15
C ALA A 71 6.18 2.41 -19.43
N LEU A 72 6.44 1.12 -19.66
CA LEU A 72 5.72 0.02 -19.00
C LEU A 72 5.97 -0.02 -17.48
N ASP A 73 7.19 0.33 -17.03
CA ASP A 73 7.55 0.38 -15.62
C ASP A 73 7.08 1.68 -14.91
N ARG A 74 7.05 2.82 -15.61
CA ARG A 74 6.62 4.11 -15.03
C ARG A 74 5.12 4.30 -15.11
N LEU A 75 4.52 4.03 -16.26
CA LEU A 75 3.08 4.20 -16.51
C LEU A 75 2.27 2.92 -16.25
N GLY A 76 2.88 1.92 -15.62
CA GLY A 76 2.25 0.67 -15.24
C GLY A 76 3.03 -0.06 -14.15
N TYR A 77 2.72 -1.34 -13.97
CA TYR A 77 3.44 -2.22 -13.03
C TYR A 77 4.48 -3.10 -13.75
N GLY A 78 5.03 -2.63 -14.86
CA GLY A 78 6.00 -3.37 -15.67
C GLY A 78 5.36 -4.33 -16.69
N PRO A 79 6.19 -4.88 -17.60
CA PRO A 79 5.72 -5.72 -18.70
C PRO A 79 5.31 -7.12 -18.25
N THR A 80 4.32 -7.68 -18.94
CA THR A 80 4.07 -9.12 -19.03
C THR A 80 4.92 -9.76 -20.14
N PRO A 81 5.09 -11.09 -20.17
CA PRO A 81 5.80 -11.77 -21.24
C PRO A 81 5.26 -11.42 -22.64
N GLY A 82 6.12 -10.89 -23.52
CA GLY A 82 5.75 -10.52 -24.89
C GLY A 82 5.17 -9.11 -25.06
N GLU A 83 4.95 -8.36 -23.96
CA GLU A 83 4.32 -7.04 -24.01
C GLU A 83 5.21 -6.00 -24.69
N ILE A 84 6.53 -6.05 -24.45
CA ILE A 84 7.50 -5.13 -25.09
C ILE A 84 7.43 -5.27 -26.62
N GLU A 85 7.45 -6.50 -27.14
CA GLU A 85 7.36 -6.78 -28.57
C GLU A 85 6.01 -6.35 -29.14
N THR A 86 4.94 -6.48 -28.35
CA THR A 86 3.59 -6.03 -28.73
C THR A 86 3.54 -4.51 -28.85
N VAL A 87 4.06 -3.78 -27.86
CA VAL A 87 4.13 -2.31 -27.88
C VAL A 87 5.06 -1.84 -29.00
N GLN A 88 6.18 -2.51 -29.25
CA GLN A 88 7.09 -2.17 -30.34
C GLN A 88 6.39 -2.25 -31.70
N LYS A 89 5.57 -3.28 -31.94
CA LYS A 89 4.76 -3.42 -33.16
C LYS A 89 3.64 -2.39 -33.24
N MET A 90 3.03 -2.06 -32.10
CA MET A 90 1.94 -1.09 -32.01
C MET A 90 2.41 0.35 -32.22
N GLY A 91 3.63 0.66 -31.79
CA GLY A 91 4.15 2.01 -31.59
C GLY A 91 3.88 2.51 -30.17
N LEU A 92 4.92 3.02 -29.51
CA LEU A 92 4.86 3.42 -28.10
C LEU A 92 3.89 4.59 -27.86
N ALA A 93 3.88 5.58 -28.75
CA ALA A 93 2.96 6.72 -28.65
C ALA A 93 1.48 6.30 -28.65
N LYS A 94 1.14 5.29 -29.47
CA LYS A 94 -0.21 4.75 -29.53
C LYS A 94 -0.59 4.01 -28.24
N TRP A 95 0.34 3.23 -27.68
CA TRP A 95 0.12 2.58 -26.38
C TRP A 95 -0.09 3.62 -25.26
N ILE A 96 0.72 4.68 -25.22
CA ILE A 96 0.56 5.79 -24.26
C ILE A 96 -0.82 6.45 -24.39
N GLU A 97 -1.28 6.70 -25.61
CA GLU A 97 -2.59 7.30 -25.84
C GLU A 97 -3.73 6.42 -25.31
N GLN A 98 -3.63 5.10 -25.48
CA GLN A 98 -4.59 4.16 -24.88
C GLN A 98 -4.57 4.21 -23.35
N GLN A 99 -3.39 4.38 -22.73
CA GLN A 99 -3.26 4.48 -21.28
C GLN A 99 -3.81 5.80 -20.73
N LEU A 100 -3.70 6.90 -21.47
CA LEU A 100 -4.33 8.19 -21.11
C LEU A 100 -5.86 8.15 -21.25
N HIS A 101 -6.37 7.24 -22.07
CA HIS A 101 -7.80 7.01 -22.32
C HIS A 101 -8.23 5.59 -21.90
N PRO A 102 -8.19 5.25 -20.59
CA PRO A 102 -8.47 3.91 -20.10
C PRO A 102 -9.90 3.43 -20.45
N GLU A 103 -10.84 4.33 -20.67
CA GLU A 103 -12.18 4.04 -21.15
C GLU A 103 -12.21 3.31 -22.51
N SER A 104 -11.13 3.42 -23.29
CA SER A 104 -10.98 2.76 -24.60
C SER A 104 -10.47 1.32 -24.50
N LEU A 105 -9.97 0.90 -23.33
CA LEU A 105 -9.40 -0.42 -23.08
C LEU A 105 -10.45 -1.34 -22.46
N ASP A 106 -10.54 -2.57 -22.98
CA ASP A 106 -11.48 -3.58 -22.50
C ASP A 106 -10.92 -4.35 -21.29
N ASP A 107 -11.52 -4.12 -20.12
CA ASP A 107 -11.18 -4.83 -18.88
C ASP A 107 -12.23 -5.90 -18.51
N SER A 108 -13.08 -6.35 -19.44
CA SER A 108 -14.15 -7.32 -19.18
C SER A 108 -13.66 -8.64 -18.57
N ALA A 109 -12.47 -9.10 -18.98
CA ALA A 109 -11.82 -10.27 -18.40
C ALA A 109 -11.47 -10.07 -16.92
N LEU A 110 -10.89 -8.91 -16.57
CA LEU A 110 -10.61 -8.53 -15.19
C LEU A 110 -11.90 -8.39 -14.38
N GLU A 111 -12.92 -7.74 -14.92
CA GLU A 111 -14.22 -7.60 -14.24
C GLU A 111 -14.84 -8.95 -13.91
N THR A 112 -14.67 -9.96 -14.79
CA THR A 112 -15.07 -11.34 -14.52
C THR A 112 -14.30 -11.92 -13.32
N ARG A 113 -12.99 -11.69 -13.24
CA ARG A 113 -12.17 -12.14 -12.12
C ARG A 113 -12.57 -11.49 -10.80
N LEU A 114 -12.94 -10.21 -10.81
CA LEU A 114 -13.36 -9.46 -9.62
C LEU A 114 -14.72 -9.90 -9.06
N GLN A 115 -15.55 -10.64 -9.81
CA GLN A 115 -16.85 -11.13 -9.33
C GLN A 115 -16.77 -12.03 -8.08
N LYS A 116 -15.59 -12.63 -7.81
CA LYS A 116 -15.35 -13.46 -6.62
C LYS A 116 -15.26 -12.67 -5.32
N TYR A 117 -15.23 -11.34 -5.38
CA TYR A 117 -15.16 -10.44 -4.24
C TYR A 117 -16.50 -9.69 -4.05
N PRO A 118 -17.51 -10.31 -3.40
CA PRO A 118 -18.84 -9.71 -3.27
C PRO A 118 -18.84 -8.40 -2.50
N THR A 119 -17.87 -8.18 -1.60
CA THR A 119 -17.80 -6.94 -0.80
C THR A 119 -17.61 -5.70 -1.66
N LEU A 120 -16.97 -5.81 -2.83
CA LEU A 120 -16.69 -4.68 -3.74
C LEU A 120 -17.96 -3.98 -4.23
N LYS A 121 -19.08 -4.70 -4.33
CA LYS A 121 -20.36 -4.21 -4.83
C LYS A 121 -21.31 -3.78 -3.71
N MET A 122 -20.94 -3.98 -2.46
CA MET A 122 -21.79 -3.63 -1.32
C MET A 122 -21.69 -2.14 -1.01
N SER A 123 -22.78 -1.57 -0.50
CA SER A 123 -22.78 -0.29 0.20
C SER A 123 -22.17 -0.46 1.60
N SER A 124 -21.70 0.64 2.21
CA SER A 124 -21.21 0.61 3.59
C SER A 124 -22.26 0.13 4.60
N ALA A 125 -23.55 0.39 4.35
CA ALA A 125 -24.65 -0.15 5.16
C ALA A 125 -24.73 -1.69 5.09
N GLN A 126 -24.67 -2.25 3.87
CA GLN A 126 -24.64 -3.70 3.67
C GLN A 126 -23.39 -4.34 4.28
N LEU A 127 -22.23 -3.68 4.18
CA LEU A 127 -20.99 -4.16 4.80
C LEU A 127 -21.09 -4.19 6.33
N LEU A 128 -21.65 -3.15 6.95
CA LEU A 128 -21.89 -3.12 8.41
C LEU A 128 -22.86 -4.20 8.87
N GLU A 129 -23.86 -4.52 8.06
CA GLU A 129 -24.85 -5.56 8.35
C GLU A 129 -24.26 -6.97 8.21
N GLN A 130 -23.53 -7.25 7.13
CA GLN A 130 -23.01 -8.58 6.82
C GLN A 130 -21.67 -8.93 7.51
N PHE A 131 -20.92 -7.91 7.92
CA PHE A 131 -19.64 -8.04 8.63
C PHE A 131 -19.70 -7.23 9.93
N PRO A 132 -20.52 -7.66 10.92
CA PRO A 132 -20.83 -6.85 12.09
C PRO A 132 -19.61 -6.59 12.99
N ARG A 133 -19.75 -5.60 13.88
CA ARG A 133 -18.70 -5.25 14.85
C ARG A 133 -18.50 -6.38 15.86
N PRO A 134 -17.30 -6.94 15.99
CA PRO A 134 -17.03 -8.02 16.95
C PRO A 134 -17.45 -7.66 18.39
N GLU A 135 -17.30 -6.40 18.80
CA GLU A 135 -17.66 -5.94 20.14
C GLU A 135 -19.18 -5.95 20.39
N LEU A 136 -19.98 -5.73 19.35
CA LEU A 136 -21.44 -5.75 19.44
C LEU A 136 -21.97 -7.18 19.45
N GLU A 137 -21.44 -8.05 18.60
CA GLU A 137 -21.87 -9.45 18.54
C GLU A 137 -21.41 -10.23 19.76
N ALA A 138 -20.15 -10.08 20.20
CA ALA A 138 -19.68 -10.71 21.43
C ALA A 138 -20.56 -10.31 22.64
N ARG A 139 -20.98 -9.03 22.71
CA ARG A 139 -21.92 -8.57 23.74
C ARG A 139 -23.33 -9.17 23.59
N ARG A 140 -23.83 -9.37 22.36
CA ARG A 140 -25.12 -10.02 22.09
C ARG A 140 -25.11 -11.49 22.49
N GLU A 141 -23.99 -12.17 22.25
CA GLU A 141 -23.79 -13.59 22.56
C GLU A 141 -23.35 -13.84 24.01
N GLY A 142 -22.95 -12.80 24.74
CA GLY A 142 -22.48 -12.93 26.12
C GLY A 142 -21.07 -13.54 26.25
N ILE A 143 -20.27 -13.48 25.18
CA ILE A 143 -18.89 -13.98 25.12
C ILE A 143 -17.89 -12.82 25.02
N THR A 144 -16.60 -13.12 25.17
CA THR A 144 -15.53 -12.15 24.94
C THR A 144 -15.34 -11.91 23.44
N VAL A 145 -14.78 -10.75 23.08
CA VAL A 145 -14.48 -10.41 21.67
C VAL A 145 -13.50 -11.41 21.06
N GLU A 146 -12.55 -11.91 21.86
CA GLU A 146 -11.57 -12.90 21.41
C GLU A 146 -12.20 -14.27 21.16
N GLU A 147 -13.14 -14.69 22.02
CA GLU A 147 -13.92 -15.92 21.79
C GLU A 147 -14.77 -15.82 20.53
N TYR A 148 -15.44 -14.68 20.30
CA TYR A 148 -16.22 -14.46 19.07
C TYR A 148 -15.33 -14.56 17.82
N ARG A 149 -14.18 -13.86 17.81
CA ARG A 149 -13.22 -13.93 16.70
C ARG A 149 -12.71 -15.35 16.48
N ARG A 150 -12.37 -16.06 17.55
CA ARG A 150 -11.91 -17.45 17.50
C ARG A 150 -12.99 -18.37 16.93
N GLN A 151 -14.25 -18.21 17.31
CA GLN A 151 -15.37 -18.98 16.74
C GLN A 151 -15.50 -18.74 15.23
N GLN A 152 -15.44 -17.48 14.78
CA GLN A 152 -15.48 -17.14 13.35
C GLN A 152 -14.32 -17.77 12.57
N LEU A 153 -13.10 -17.76 13.13
CA LEU A 153 -11.93 -18.41 12.49
C LEU A 153 -12.01 -19.94 12.48
N GLN A 154 -12.64 -20.55 13.49
CA GLN A 154 -12.89 -22.00 13.51
C GLN A 154 -13.90 -22.41 12.43
N MET A 155 -14.95 -21.62 12.22
CA MET A 155 -15.92 -21.84 11.13
C MET A 155 -15.27 -21.76 9.74
N ALA A 156 -14.16 -21.01 9.61
CA ALA A 156 -13.38 -20.91 8.38
C ALA A 156 -12.47 -22.12 8.08
N GLY A 157 -12.47 -23.15 8.94
CA GLY A 157 -11.59 -24.32 8.82
C GLY A 157 -10.24 -24.18 9.52
N GLY A 158 -9.99 -23.12 10.30
CA GLY A 158 -8.75 -22.87 11.05
C GLY A 158 -8.73 -23.48 12.46
N GLY A 159 -9.22 -24.70 12.65
CA GLY A 159 -9.33 -25.33 13.97
C GLY A 159 -7.97 -25.63 14.63
N MET A 160 -7.52 -24.80 15.57
CA MET A 160 -6.49 -25.20 16.55
C MET A 160 -7.06 -26.26 17.49
N GLN A 161 -6.52 -27.48 17.42
CA GLN A 161 -6.65 -28.48 18.47
C GLN A 161 -5.54 -28.21 19.50
N MET A 162 -5.86 -27.51 20.59
CA MET A 162 -4.99 -27.46 21.76
C MET A 162 -5.28 -28.72 22.57
N ASP A 163 -4.33 -29.64 22.62
CA ASP A 163 -4.35 -30.75 23.57
C ASP A 163 -4.46 -30.16 24.98
N HIS A 164 -5.60 -30.39 25.64
CA HIS A 164 -5.72 -30.23 27.07
C HIS A 164 -4.88 -31.32 27.74
N ALA A 165 -3.62 -31.00 28.04
CA ALA A 165 -2.85 -31.75 29.03
C ALA A 165 -3.32 -31.31 30.43
N ASP A 166 -4.38 -31.95 30.91
CA ASP A 166 -4.70 -32.00 32.33
C ASP A 166 -3.80 -33.04 33.00
N GLY A 167 -3.18 -32.69 34.14
CA GLY A 167 -2.26 -33.59 34.84
C GLY A 167 -1.32 -32.97 35.87
N GLY A 168 -1.87 -32.44 36.97
CA GLY A 168 -1.41 -32.74 38.34
C GLY A 168 -0.05 -32.26 38.90
N SER A 169 -0.14 -31.31 39.85
CA SER A 169 0.41 -31.38 41.23
C SER A 169 1.92 -31.23 41.55
N ASN A 170 2.17 -30.27 42.46
CA ASN A 170 3.22 -30.15 43.50
C ASN A 170 4.68 -29.87 43.10
N ASN A 171 5.24 -28.70 43.47
CA ASN A 171 5.71 -28.38 44.84
C ASN A 171 6.55 -27.07 44.89
N SER A 172 6.19 -26.21 45.85
CA SER A 172 7.04 -25.39 46.74
C SER A 172 8.39 -24.80 46.30
N ALA A 173 8.45 -23.46 46.36
CA ALA A 173 9.45 -22.60 47.02
C ALA A 173 10.96 -22.87 46.85
N SER A 174 11.71 -21.86 46.39
CA SER A 174 12.73 -21.19 47.21
C SER A 174 13.39 -20.00 46.50
N ASN A 175 13.84 -19.10 47.35
CA ASN A 175 14.34 -17.75 47.18
C ASN A 175 15.89 -17.75 47.06
N ALA A 176 16.46 -16.95 46.16
CA ALA A 176 17.84 -16.40 46.17
C ALA A 176 18.05 -15.64 44.84
N GLY A 177 18.55 -14.40 44.73
CA GLY A 177 19.45 -13.64 45.59
C GLY A 177 20.73 -13.31 44.81
N GLY A 178 20.97 -12.01 44.50
CA GLY A 178 22.22 -11.48 43.90
C GLY A 178 21.94 -10.53 42.73
N SER A 179 21.86 -9.20 42.87
CA SER A 179 22.82 -8.17 43.34
C SER A 179 23.95 -7.82 42.35
N ALA A 180 23.76 -6.65 41.72
CA ALA A 180 24.66 -5.49 41.58
C ALA A 180 25.87 -5.46 40.62
N GLY A 181 26.02 -4.27 40.02
CA GLY A 181 27.23 -3.68 39.41
C GLY A 181 27.02 -3.34 37.93
N GLY A 182 26.96 -2.10 37.43
CA GLY A 182 27.57 -0.83 37.86
C GLY A 182 28.63 -0.42 36.82
N GLY A 183 28.40 0.66 36.06
CA GLY A 183 29.39 1.19 35.11
C GLY A 183 28.92 2.42 34.31
N SER A 184 29.50 3.57 34.61
CA SER A 184 29.26 4.93 34.09
C SER A 184 29.76 5.15 32.65
N ALA A 185 29.04 5.87 31.79
CA ALA A 185 29.13 7.32 31.47
C ALA A 185 30.35 7.81 30.66
N SER A 186 30.10 8.27 29.42
CA SER A 186 30.57 9.52 28.78
C SER A 186 29.79 9.64 27.44
N GLY A 187 29.30 10.77 26.94
CA GLY A 187 29.61 12.17 27.17
C GLY A 187 30.24 12.76 25.91
N ASN A 188 29.43 13.18 24.92
CA ASN A 188 29.82 14.23 23.99
C ASN A 188 28.62 14.90 23.30
N THR A 189 28.59 16.21 23.46
CA THR A 189 27.65 17.21 22.96
C THR A 189 28.10 17.72 21.59
N ALA A 190 27.16 17.84 20.64
CA ALA A 190 27.25 18.77 19.52
C ALA A 190 25.85 19.22 19.12
N THR A 191 25.64 20.54 19.12
CA THR A 191 24.41 21.28 18.90
C THR A 191 24.20 21.62 17.42
N SER A 192 23.01 21.35 16.87
CA SER A 192 22.41 22.14 15.78
C SER A 192 20.87 22.03 15.85
N GLY A 193 20.19 23.17 15.67
CA GLY A 193 18.81 23.41 16.06
C GLY A 193 17.75 22.78 15.16
N GLY A 194 16.65 22.33 15.77
CA GLY A 194 15.43 21.87 15.15
C GLY A 194 14.20 22.40 15.90
N ALA A 195 13.17 22.74 15.14
CA ALA A 195 11.91 23.37 15.54
C ALA A 195 11.09 22.54 16.57
N PRO A 196 10.16 23.18 17.33
CA PRO A 196 9.55 22.55 18.49
C PRO A 196 8.35 21.66 18.11
N SER A 197 8.55 20.34 18.15
CA SER A 197 7.46 19.36 18.24
C SER A 197 6.87 19.36 19.64
N GLY A 198 5.58 19.69 19.75
CA GLY A 198 4.76 19.55 20.95
C GLY A 198 4.62 18.08 21.34
N ASN A 199 5.46 17.66 22.27
CA ASN A 199 5.57 16.30 22.77
C ASN A 199 4.52 16.06 23.87
N ASN A 200 3.49 15.26 23.60
CA ASN A 200 2.67 14.67 24.68
C ASN A 200 3.14 13.23 24.91
N SER A 201 4.12 13.13 25.81
CA SER A 201 4.69 11.88 26.30
C SER A 201 3.68 11.14 27.18
N MET A 202 3.35 9.90 26.81
CA MET A 202 2.92 8.88 27.78
C MET A 202 3.97 7.78 27.84
N ASN A 203 4.66 7.76 28.97
CA ASN A 203 5.60 6.74 29.42
C ASN A 203 4.85 5.42 29.67
N GLY A 204 5.31 4.32 29.08
CA GLY A 204 4.80 2.97 29.31
C GLY A 204 5.89 1.91 29.16
N SER A 205 6.17 1.20 30.25
CA SER A 205 7.14 0.10 30.40
C SER A 205 7.06 -0.99 29.32
N PRO A 206 8.15 -1.76 29.07
CA PRO A 206 8.19 -2.82 28.09
C PRO A 206 7.49 -4.08 28.62
N ASN A 207 6.17 -4.15 28.45
CA ASN A 207 5.40 -5.39 28.59
C ASN A 207 4.37 -5.49 27.46
N GLY A 208 4.76 -6.15 26.37
CA GLY A 208 3.90 -7.02 25.55
C GLY A 208 2.52 -6.54 25.07
N GLN A 209 2.31 -5.25 24.75
CA GLN A 209 1.10 -4.83 24.04
C GLN A 209 1.36 -4.86 22.52
N ARG A 210 0.68 -5.80 21.83
CA ARG A 210 0.69 -5.92 20.36
C ARG A 210 0.01 -4.68 19.76
N THR A 211 0.54 -4.16 18.67
CA THR A 211 -0.11 -3.04 17.97
C THR A 211 -1.34 -3.54 17.21
N GLN A 212 -2.33 -2.66 16.94
CA GLN A 212 -3.51 -2.99 16.13
C GLN A 212 -3.13 -3.46 14.70
N GLN A 213 -1.98 -2.98 14.21
CA GLN A 213 -1.37 -3.41 12.94
C GLN A 213 -0.80 -4.84 13.02
N ASP A 214 -0.20 -5.22 14.16
CA ASP A 214 0.22 -6.61 14.42
C ASP A 214 -0.99 -7.55 14.48
N GLU A 215 -2.12 -7.10 15.03
CA GLU A 215 -3.35 -7.89 15.11
C GLU A 215 -3.99 -8.13 13.74
N ILE A 216 -4.17 -7.09 12.92
CA ILE A 216 -4.75 -7.24 11.57
C ILE A 216 -3.82 -8.07 10.68
N THR A 217 -2.51 -7.82 10.76
CA THR A 217 -1.51 -8.60 10.02
C THR A 217 -1.48 -10.06 10.47
N MET A 218 -1.51 -10.33 11.78
CA MET A 218 -1.63 -11.71 12.29
C MET A 218 -2.96 -12.35 11.93
N GLN A 219 -4.06 -11.61 11.84
CA GLN A 219 -5.38 -12.14 11.49
C GLN A 219 -5.46 -12.48 10.00
N LEU A 220 -4.94 -11.61 9.12
CA LEU A 220 -4.73 -11.95 7.70
C LEU A 220 -3.77 -13.14 7.52
N GLN A 221 -2.76 -13.28 8.38
CA GLN A 221 -1.89 -14.46 8.42
C GLN A 221 -2.61 -15.71 8.98
N ALA A 222 -3.54 -15.55 9.92
CA ALA A 222 -4.34 -16.64 10.49
C ALA A 222 -5.36 -17.19 9.48
N LEU A 223 -5.78 -16.38 8.48
CA LEU A 223 -6.51 -16.85 7.30
C LEU A 223 -5.69 -17.82 6.42
N VAL A 224 -4.40 -18.05 6.72
CA VAL A 224 -3.49 -18.84 5.86
C VAL A 224 -2.62 -19.83 6.64
N LYS A 225 -2.47 -19.73 7.96
CA LYS A 225 -1.58 -20.62 8.73
C LYS A 225 -2.21 -22.00 8.99
N ASP A 226 -1.84 -22.98 8.17
CA ASP A 226 -1.07 -24.18 8.58
C ASP A 226 -0.76 -25.04 7.34
N GLU A 227 0.51 -25.33 7.02
CA GLU A 227 0.87 -26.43 6.09
C GLU A 227 2.37 -26.79 6.07
N SER A 228 3.01 -26.90 7.25
CA SER A 228 4.29 -27.64 7.32
C SER A 228 4.11 -29.14 7.58
N GLN A 229 2.86 -29.62 7.74
CA GLN A 229 2.56 -31.05 7.95
C GLN A 229 1.29 -31.61 7.27
N ALA A 230 0.44 -30.82 6.62
CA ALA A 230 -0.70 -31.38 5.88
C ALA A 230 -0.30 -31.68 4.42
N GLY A 231 -0.56 -32.92 3.99
CA GLY A 231 -0.26 -33.36 2.63
C GLY A 231 -1.07 -32.60 1.59
N ALA A 232 -0.53 -32.57 0.36
CA ALA A 232 -1.12 -31.96 -0.82
C ALA A 232 -2.64 -32.22 -0.93
N GLY A 233 -3.43 -31.25 -0.48
CA GLY A 233 -4.88 -31.27 -0.51
C GLY A 233 -5.40 -29.89 -0.83
N ASN A 234 -6.20 -29.79 -1.88
CA ASN A 234 -6.88 -28.60 -2.40
C ASN A 234 -7.94 -28.03 -1.43
N ASN A 235 -7.71 -27.99 -0.12
CA ASN A 235 -8.66 -27.40 0.82
C ASN A 235 -8.50 -25.88 0.81
N MET A 236 -9.02 -25.22 -0.24
CA MET A 236 -9.30 -23.79 -0.29
C MET A 236 -9.78 -23.33 1.09
N PHE A 237 -9.03 -22.46 1.76
CA PHE A 237 -9.49 -21.84 3.00
C PHE A 237 -10.86 -21.22 2.68
N ASP A 238 -11.94 -21.68 3.31
CA ASP A 238 -13.28 -21.21 2.96
C ASP A 238 -13.55 -19.87 3.63
N TYR A 239 -12.80 -18.87 3.20
CA TYR A 239 -12.91 -17.49 3.68
C TYR A 239 -14.31 -16.90 3.39
N LYS A 240 -15.12 -17.55 2.55
CA LYS A 240 -16.49 -17.13 2.23
C LYS A 240 -17.42 -17.20 3.44
N ASN A 241 -17.11 -18.01 4.44
CA ASN A 241 -17.92 -18.15 5.66
C ASN A 241 -17.44 -17.24 6.80
N ILE A 242 -16.42 -16.41 6.55
CA ILE A 242 -15.92 -15.46 7.56
C ILE A 242 -16.72 -14.17 7.48
N HIS A 243 -17.37 -13.82 8.59
CA HIS A 243 -18.15 -12.59 8.76
C HIS A 243 -17.43 -11.53 9.60
N LEU A 244 -16.09 -11.49 9.50
CA LEU A 244 -15.25 -10.50 10.17
C LEU A 244 -14.99 -9.28 9.26
N PRO A 245 -14.97 -8.06 9.80
CA PRO A 245 -14.71 -6.83 9.02
C PRO A 245 -13.41 -6.86 8.23
N GLN A 246 -12.40 -7.56 8.72
CA GLN A 246 -11.09 -7.73 8.08
C GLN A 246 -11.22 -8.34 6.68
N ARG A 247 -12.26 -9.14 6.42
CA ARG A 247 -12.51 -9.69 5.08
C ARG A 247 -12.79 -8.60 4.05
N VAL A 248 -13.44 -7.51 4.43
CA VAL A 248 -13.74 -6.37 3.54
C VAL A 248 -12.44 -5.77 3.00
N VAL A 249 -11.48 -5.51 3.90
CA VAL A 249 -10.16 -4.97 3.53
C VAL A 249 -9.32 -6.01 2.78
N ALA A 250 -9.42 -7.29 3.15
CA ALA A 250 -8.72 -8.36 2.45
C ALA A 250 -9.19 -8.49 0.99
N GLU A 251 -10.50 -8.53 0.75
CA GLU A 251 -11.08 -8.57 -0.59
C GLU A 251 -10.73 -7.31 -1.39
N LEU A 252 -10.73 -6.13 -0.76
CA LEU A 252 -10.29 -4.89 -1.40
C LEU A 252 -8.81 -4.93 -1.82
N ALA A 253 -7.90 -5.37 -0.94
CA ALA A 253 -6.47 -5.56 -1.22
C ALA A 253 -6.18 -6.61 -2.30
N MET A 254 -6.92 -7.71 -2.26
CA MET A 254 -6.86 -8.74 -3.30
C MET A 254 -7.33 -8.20 -4.65
N ALA A 255 -8.43 -7.45 -4.68
CA ALA A 255 -8.95 -6.82 -5.89
C ALA A 255 -7.96 -5.81 -6.48
N LYS A 256 -7.35 -4.96 -5.64
CA LYS A 256 -6.28 -4.04 -6.05
C LYS A 256 -5.10 -4.79 -6.68
N THR A 257 -4.71 -5.93 -6.10
CA THR A 257 -3.62 -6.76 -6.62
C THR A 257 -3.99 -7.38 -7.98
N GLU A 258 -5.22 -7.87 -8.15
CA GLU A 258 -5.70 -8.40 -9.43
C GLU A 258 -5.76 -7.33 -10.52
N ARG A 259 -6.23 -6.13 -10.20
CA ARG A 259 -6.25 -5.01 -11.15
C ARG A 259 -4.84 -4.65 -11.59
N ALA A 260 -3.92 -4.53 -10.64
CA ALA A 260 -2.52 -4.23 -10.93
C ALA A 260 -1.86 -5.31 -11.83
N ILE A 261 -2.17 -6.59 -11.61
CA ILE A 261 -1.61 -7.71 -12.38
C ILE A 261 -2.27 -7.85 -13.76
N TYR A 262 -3.60 -7.74 -13.87
CA TYR A 262 -4.37 -8.19 -15.05
C TYR A 262 -5.09 -7.10 -15.83
N SER A 263 -5.20 -5.87 -15.32
CA SER A 263 -5.82 -4.78 -16.08
C SER A 263 -4.93 -4.37 -17.26
N ASP A 264 -5.54 -4.07 -18.40
CA ASP A 264 -4.84 -3.40 -19.49
C ASP A 264 -4.72 -1.89 -19.24
N ARG A 265 -5.52 -1.34 -18.32
CA ARG A 265 -5.56 0.08 -17.89
C ARG A 265 -4.50 0.39 -16.83
N GLN A 266 -3.25 0.03 -17.12
CA GLN A 266 -2.13 0.11 -16.18
C GLN A 266 -1.90 1.51 -15.60
N LEU A 267 -1.94 2.57 -16.42
CA LEU A 267 -1.77 3.94 -15.92
C LEU A 267 -2.92 4.36 -15.00
N TYR A 268 -4.15 3.95 -15.32
CA TYR A 268 -5.32 4.23 -14.49
C TYR A 268 -5.19 3.57 -13.12
N GLU A 269 -4.74 2.31 -13.03
CA GLU A 269 -4.53 1.65 -11.73
C GLU A 269 -3.41 2.30 -10.92
N GLN A 270 -2.32 2.76 -11.56
CA GLN A 270 -1.28 3.55 -10.91
C GLN A 270 -1.82 4.88 -10.36
N MET A 271 -2.71 5.55 -11.11
CA MET A 271 -3.34 6.79 -10.65
C MET A 271 -4.34 6.56 -9.51
N VAL A 272 -5.08 5.46 -9.52
CA VAL A 272 -5.94 5.08 -8.37
C VAL A 272 -5.10 4.82 -7.12
N ASP A 273 -3.97 4.12 -7.26
CA ASP A 273 -3.02 3.90 -6.16
C ASP A 273 -2.45 5.22 -5.63
N PHE A 274 -1.99 6.10 -6.53
CA PHE A 274 -1.49 7.43 -6.20
C PHE A 274 -2.53 8.26 -5.45
N TRP A 275 -3.75 8.40 -5.97
CA TRP A 275 -4.77 9.23 -5.32
C TRP A 275 -5.28 8.66 -4.01
N PHE A 276 -5.37 7.33 -3.89
CA PHE A 276 -5.70 6.72 -2.61
C PHE A 276 -4.61 7.01 -1.58
N ASN A 277 -3.33 6.98 -1.98
CA ASN A 277 -2.21 7.29 -1.10
C ASN A 277 -2.15 8.78 -0.74
N HIS A 278 -2.43 9.68 -1.69
CA HIS A 278 -2.52 11.13 -1.48
C HIS A 278 -3.62 11.51 -0.49
N PHE A 279 -4.80 10.91 -0.65
CA PHE A 279 -5.94 11.06 0.26
C PHE A 279 -6.09 9.85 1.19
N ASN A 280 -4.98 9.47 1.85
CA ASN A 280 -4.90 8.24 2.64
C ASN A 280 -5.99 8.15 3.72
N VAL A 281 -6.60 6.97 3.83
CA VAL A 281 -7.51 6.61 4.92
C VAL A 281 -7.06 5.27 5.51
N PHE A 282 -6.81 5.26 6.82
CA PHE A 282 -6.36 4.07 7.54
C PHE A 282 -7.53 3.12 7.84
N ALA A 283 -7.50 1.91 7.27
CA ALA A 283 -8.55 0.90 7.51
C ALA A 283 -8.77 0.56 8.99
N GLY A 284 -7.71 0.65 9.81
CA GLY A 284 -7.78 0.33 11.23
C GLY A 284 -8.42 1.41 12.10
N LYS A 285 -8.74 2.59 11.56
CA LYS A 285 -9.44 3.65 12.30
C LYS A 285 -10.94 3.32 12.38
N GLY A 286 -11.30 2.50 13.37
CA GLY A 286 -12.69 2.30 13.80
C GLY A 286 -13.63 1.84 12.68
N GLN A 287 -14.40 2.78 12.10
CA GLN A 287 -15.40 2.48 11.07
C GLN A 287 -14.84 2.37 9.66
N ASP A 288 -13.63 2.87 9.41
CA ASP A 288 -13.09 2.97 8.05
C ASP A 288 -12.95 1.61 7.36
N VAL A 289 -12.81 0.51 8.11
CA VAL A 289 -12.84 -0.87 7.60
C VAL A 289 -14.08 -1.18 6.73
N TRP A 290 -15.24 -0.54 6.97
CA TRP A 290 -16.46 -0.69 6.16
C TRP A 290 -16.68 0.45 5.14
N LEU A 291 -15.90 1.53 5.23
CA LEU A 291 -16.07 2.72 4.40
C LEU A 291 -15.12 2.72 3.20
N LEU A 292 -13.95 2.06 3.33
CA LEU A 292 -12.91 2.07 2.31
C LEU A 292 -13.35 1.52 0.95
N THR A 293 -14.20 0.49 0.92
CA THR A 293 -14.67 -0.08 -0.35
C THR A 293 -15.46 0.95 -1.17
N ALA A 294 -16.39 1.67 -0.54
CA ALA A 294 -17.14 2.74 -1.19
C ALA A 294 -16.23 3.94 -1.48
N TYR A 295 -15.29 4.25 -0.60
CA TYR A 295 -14.34 5.35 -0.80
C TYR A 295 -13.49 5.17 -2.07
N GLU A 296 -12.85 4.01 -2.24
CA GLU A 296 -12.08 3.74 -3.46
C GLU A 296 -12.99 3.69 -4.70
N ARG A 297 -14.12 2.97 -4.61
CA ARG A 297 -15.03 2.73 -5.74
C ARG A 297 -15.73 4.01 -6.23
N ASP A 298 -16.20 4.84 -5.31
CA ASP A 298 -17.14 5.94 -5.60
C ASP A 298 -16.47 7.31 -5.56
N ALA A 299 -15.41 7.50 -4.76
CA ALA A 299 -14.71 8.79 -4.67
C ALA A 299 -13.41 8.82 -5.48
N ILE A 300 -12.56 7.80 -5.36
CA ILE A 300 -11.23 7.82 -6.01
C ILE A 300 -11.31 7.41 -7.48
N ARG A 301 -11.75 6.18 -7.76
CA ARG A 301 -11.70 5.57 -9.10
C ARG A 301 -12.37 6.42 -10.19
N PRO A 302 -13.59 6.95 -10.01
CA PRO A 302 -14.27 7.71 -11.07
C PRO A 302 -13.54 9.00 -11.47
N HIS A 303 -12.69 9.55 -10.59
CA HIS A 303 -12.02 10.83 -10.78
C HIS A 303 -10.51 10.70 -10.99
N ALA A 304 -9.95 9.48 -11.05
CA ALA A 304 -8.51 9.25 -11.05
C ALA A 304 -7.75 9.92 -12.23
N MET A 305 -8.42 10.11 -13.38
CA MET A 305 -7.88 10.78 -14.57
C MET A 305 -8.60 12.12 -14.88
N GLY A 306 -9.54 12.53 -14.01
CA GLY A 306 -10.43 13.67 -14.26
C GLY A 306 -9.89 14.99 -13.72
N LYS A 307 -10.80 15.89 -13.36
CA LYS A 307 -10.44 17.15 -12.71
C LYS A 307 -10.16 16.96 -11.22
N PHE A 308 -9.08 17.56 -10.74
CA PHE A 308 -8.72 17.52 -9.33
C PHE A 308 -9.81 18.08 -8.41
N ARG A 309 -10.50 19.15 -8.82
CA ARG A 309 -11.59 19.75 -8.03
C ARG A 309 -12.74 18.76 -7.78
N ASP A 310 -13.05 17.88 -8.73
CA ASP A 310 -14.11 16.88 -8.57
C ASP A 310 -13.65 15.77 -7.61
N LEU A 311 -12.41 15.31 -7.76
CA LEU A 311 -11.80 14.36 -6.83
C LEU A 311 -11.75 14.91 -5.39
N LEU A 312 -11.32 16.17 -5.23
CA LEU A 312 -11.20 16.84 -3.94
C LEU A 312 -12.56 16.94 -3.22
N GLU A 313 -13.64 17.23 -3.94
CA GLU A 313 -14.98 17.24 -3.36
C GLU A 313 -15.48 15.84 -3.03
N ALA A 314 -15.24 14.88 -3.92
CA ALA A 314 -15.63 13.49 -3.69
C ALA A 314 -14.95 12.93 -2.43
N THR A 315 -13.68 13.24 -2.19
CA THR A 315 -12.97 12.84 -0.97
C THR A 315 -13.46 13.62 0.25
N ALA A 316 -13.64 14.94 0.15
CA ALA A 316 -14.14 15.79 1.24
C ALA A 316 -15.54 15.38 1.75
N LYS A 317 -16.41 14.91 0.84
CA LYS A 317 -17.76 14.44 1.17
C LYS A 317 -17.80 12.94 1.50
N SER A 318 -16.69 12.20 1.35
CA SER A 318 -16.66 10.78 1.68
C SER A 318 -16.85 10.53 3.18
N PRO A 319 -17.76 9.62 3.60
CA PRO A 319 -17.83 9.19 4.99
C PRO A 319 -16.51 8.67 5.55
N ALA A 320 -15.68 8.04 4.71
CA ALA A 320 -14.37 7.52 5.13
C ALA A 320 -13.44 8.67 5.54
N MET A 321 -13.27 9.69 4.69
CA MET A 321 -12.41 10.83 5.00
C MET A 321 -12.94 11.67 6.17
N LEU A 322 -14.27 11.90 6.19
CA LEU A 322 -14.92 12.60 7.30
C LEU A 322 -14.70 11.90 8.64
N PHE A 323 -14.76 10.57 8.67
CA PHE A 323 -14.49 9.78 9.87
C PHE A 323 -13.00 9.77 10.22
N TYR A 324 -12.14 9.53 9.22
CA TYR A 324 -10.70 9.40 9.39
C TYR A 324 -10.02 10.66 9.92
N LEU A 325 -10.48 11.86 9.52
CA LEU A 325 -9.96 13.13 10.04
C LEU A 325 -10.87 13.79 11.09
N ASP A 326 -11.86 13.05 11.58
CA ASP A 326 -12.82 13.45 12.61
C ASP A 326 -13.62 14.72 12.27
N ASN A 327 -13.66 15.14 10.99
CA ASN A 327 -14.41 16.34 10.58
C ASN A 327 -15.91 16.19 10.84
N TRP A 328 -16.44 14.97 10.79
CA TRP A 328 -17.83 14.70 11.15
C TRP A 328 -18.22 15.12 12.58
N LEU A 329 -17.22 15.30 13.45
CA LEU A 329 -17.37 15.81 14.81
C LEU A 329 -17.29 17.34 14.90
N SER A 330 -16.84 18.03 13.86
CA SER A 330 -16.65 19.49 13.81
C SER A 330 -17.98 20.24 13.87
N VAL A 331 -18.08 21.18 14.82
CA VAL A 331 -19.28 22.00 15.05
C VAL A 331 -18.90 23.42 15.43
N ASP A 332 -19.80 24.37 15.20
CA ASP A 332 -19.75 25.67 15.86
C ASP A 332 -19.93 25.48 17.38
N PRO A 333 -18.96 25.90 18.21
CA PRO A 333 -19.06 25.80 19.67
C PRO A 333 -20.29 26.52 20.24
N ASP A 334 -20.69 27.66 19.65
CA ASP A 334 -21.86 28.41 20.12
C ASP A 334 -23.16 27.64 19.79
N ALA A 335 -23.29 27.17 18.56
CA ALA A 335 -24.42 26.33 18.14
C ALA A 335 -24.54 25.04 18.98
N TRP A 336 -23.42 24.40 19.30
CA TRP A 336 -23.39 23.20 20.13
C TRP A 336 -23.92 23.45 21.54
N LYS A 337 -23.46 24.53 22.19
CA LYS A 337 -23.95 24.95 23.52
C LYS A 337 -25.45 25.24 23.49
N GLN A 338 -25.93 25.95 22.47
CA GLN A 338 -27.35 26.24 22.31
C GLN A 338 -28.19 24.95 22.15
N LEU A 339 -27.71 24.00 21.34
CA LEU A 339 -28.40 22.72 21.15
C LEU A 339 -28.45 21.90 22.45
N GLN A 340 -27.39 21.90 23.25
CA GLN A 340 -27.37 21.25 24.56
C GLN A 340 -28.39 21.89 25.52
N ALA A 341 -28.43 23.22 25.61
CA ALA A 341 -29.39 23.95 26.45
C ALA A 341 -30.85 23.65 26.04
N GLN A 342 -31.14 23.64 24.73
CA GLN A 342 -32.47 23.28 24.23
C GLN A 342 -32.87 21.85 24.58
N ARG A 343 -31.93 20.90 24.51
CA ARG A 343 -32.18 19.50 24.91
C ARG A 343 -32.48 19.38 26.40
N GLN A 344 -31.72 20.07 27.26
CA GLN A 344 -31.96 20.09 28.70
C GLN A 344 -33.34 20.69 29.03
N MET A 345 -33.72 21.81 28.40
CA MET A 345 -35.03 22.41 28.61
C MET A 345 -36.19 21.52 28.12
N ARG A 346 -36.06 20.83 26.98
CA ARG A 346 -37.09 19.87 26.53
C ARG A 346 -37.23 18.69 27.48
N GLN A 347 -36.12 18.19 28.03
CA GLN A 347 -36.15 17.12 29.05
C GLN A 347 -36.84 17.60 30.34
N GLN A 348 -36.61 18.83 30.77
CA GLN A 348 -37.29 19.41 31.93
C GLN A 348 -38.79 19.65 31.68
N ARG A 349 -39.17 20.08 30.47
CA ARG A 349 -40.56 20.41 30.11
C ARG A 349 -41.46 19.20 29.88
N TYR A 350 -40.92 18.07 29.41
CA TYR A 350 -41.67 16.84 29.12
C TYR A 350 -41.30 15.66 30.05
N GLY A 351 -40.46 15.90 31.06
CA GLY A 351 -39.89 14.88 31.96
C GLY A 351 -40.77 14.49 33.15
N MET A 352 -42.06 14.22 32.94
CA MET A 352 -42.89 13.51 33.92
C MET A 352 -43.12 12.07 33.42
N GLY A 353 -42.19 11.16 33.75
CA GLY A 353 -42.36 9.73 33.46
C GLY A 353 -41.07 8.90 33.51
N PHE A 354 -40.85 8.24 34.64
CA PHE A 354 -39.88 7.17 34.97
C PHE A 354 -38.40 7.56 35.20
N PRO A 355 -37.88 7.34 36.43
CA PRO A 355 -36.44 7.44 36.69
C PRO A 355 -35.71 6.28 36.01
N ARG A 356 -34.86 6.58 35.02
CA ARG A 356 -33.85 5.61 34.56
C ARG A 356 -32.84 5.45 35.69
N GLN A 357 -32.74 4.23 36.22
CA GLN A 357 -31.72 3.82 37.17
C GLN A 357 -30.34 4.24 36.63
N GLN A 358 -29.70 5.15 37.35
CA GLN A 358 -28.45 5.78 36.98
C GLN A 358 -27.34 4.74 37.12
N GLY A 359 -27.10 3.96 36.06
CA GLY A 359 -25.89 3.15 35.93
C GLY A 359 -24.69 4.09 35.95
N ASN A 360 -23.72 3.79 36.81
CA ASN A 360 -22.58 4.62 37.19
C ASN A 360 -21.51 4.77 36.08
N GLY A 361 -21.93 4.94 34.82
CA GLY A 361 -21.08 5.30 33.71
C GLY A 361 -21.32 6.77 33.38
N GLN A 362 -20.38 7.63 33.77
CA GLN A 362 -20.28 9.00 33.26
C GLN A 362 -20.41 8.95 31.73
N ARG A 363 -21.57 9.32 31.18
CA ARG A 363 -21.63 9.73 29.78
C ARG A 363 -20.83 11.01 29.72
N GLN A 364 -19.55 10.90 29.38
CA GLN A 364 -18.72 12.06 29.10
C GLN A 364 -19.52 12.94 28.14
N ASN A 365 -19.95 14.11 28.61
CA ASN A 365 -20.38 15.19 27.74
C ASN A 365 -19.15 15.45 26.87
N GLN A 366 -19.12 14.89 25.66
CA GLN A 366 -18.10 15.25 24.70
C GLN A 366 -18.40 16.69 24.32
N ASP A 367 -17.62 17.62 24.89
CA ASP A 367 -17.54 18.99 24.44
C ASP A 367 -17.01 18.96 23.01
N ARG A 368 -17.94 18.89 22.05
CA ARG A 368 -17.64 19.04 20.64
C ARG A 368 -17.36 20.50 20.35
N GLY A 369 -16.32 20.75 19.57
CA GLY A 369 -15.93 22.07 19.13
C GLY A 369 -15.43 22.02 17.69
N LEU A 370 -14.73 23.08 17.32
CA LEU A 370 -14.09 23.18 16.02
C LEU A 370 -13.00 22.11 15.89
N ASN A 371 -13.04 21.33 14.80
CA ASN A 371 -11.96 20.40 14.47
C ASN A 371 -11.07 20.99 13.38
N GLU A 372 -9.89 21.46 13.78
CA GLU A 372 -8.89 22.03 12.88
C GLU A 372 -8.12 20.99 12.06
N ASN A 373 -8.12 19.72 12.49
CA ASN A 373 -7.31 18.68 11.88
C ASN A 373 -7.59 18.55 10.39
N TYR A 374 -8.86 18.38 10.01
CA TYR A 374 -9.23 18.28 8.60
C TYR A 374 -8.85 19.54 7.80
N GLY A 375 -9.06 20.74 8.36
CA GLY A 375 -8.69 21.98 7.69
C GLY A 375 -7.18 22.11 7.47
N ARG A 376 -6.38 21.63 8.43
CA ARG A 376 -4.92 21.56 8.30
C ARG A 376 -4.51 20.56 7.23
N GLU A 377 -4.93 19.30 7.34
CA GLU A 377 -4.54 18.27 6.36
C GLU A 377 -4.99 18.62 4.94
N LEU A 378 -6.18 19.23 4.79
CA LEU A 378 -6.70 19.70 3.51
C LEU A 378 -5.77 20.71 2.85
N MET A 379 -5.27 21.71 3.59
CA MET A 379 -4.35 22.71 3.07
C MET A 379 -2.92 22.19 2.94
N GLU A 380 -2.43 21.50 3.98
CA GLU A 380 -1.03 21.10 4.12
C GLU A 380 -0.65 19.92 3.23
N LEU A 381 -1.45 18.86 3.24
CA LEU A 381 -1.11 17.61 2.57
C LEU A 381 -1.81 17.48 1.23
N HIS A 382 -3.09 17.83 1.18
CA HIS A 382 -3.92 17.50 0.04
C HIS A 382 -3.94 18.58 -1.06
N THR A 383 -3.55 19.82 -0.74
CA THR A 383 -3.65 20.95 -1.67
C THR A 383 -2.39 21.81 -1.71
N LEU A 384 -2.26 22.84 -0.87
CA LEU A 384 -1.24 23.90 -0.98
C LEU A 384 0.19 23.44 -0.69
N GLY A 385 0.37 22.29 -0.01
CA GLY A 385 1.67 21.85 0.49
C GLY A 385 2.09 22.57 1.78
N VAL A 386 3.10 22.03 2.47
CA VAL A 386 3.60 22.55 3.76
C VAL A 386 4.05 24.02 3.67
N ASP A 387 4.60 24.42 2.53
CA ASP A 387 5.09 25.78 2.27
C ASP A 387 4.06 26.65 1.51
N GLY A 388 2.78 26.25 1.51
CA GLY A 388 1.68 26.87 0.76
C GLY A 388 1.22 28.26 1.24
N GLY A 389 1.96 28.90 2.15
CA GLY A 389 1.74 30.30 2.55
C GLY A 389 0.51 30.59 3.42
N TYR A 390 -0.22 29.56 3.86
CA TYR A 390 -1.37 29.71 4.77
C TYR A 390 -0.93 29.92 6.22
N THR A 391 -1.81 30.53 7.01
CA THR A 391 -1.58 30.78 8.44
C THR A 391 -2.39 29.84 9.33
N GLN A 392 -2.07 29.81 10.62
CA GLN A 392 -2.91 29.13 11.61
C GLN A 392 -4.34 29.72 11.65
N GLN A 393 -4.50 31.01 11.33
CA GLN A 393 -5.84 31.60 11.23
C GLN A 393 -6.61 31.02 10.06
N ASP A 394 -5.98 30.81 8.90
CA ASP A 394 -6.62 30.18 7.75
C ASP A 394 -7.09 28.76 8.08
N VAL A 395 -6.31 27.99 8.87
CA VAL A 395 -6.72 26.65 9.34
C VAL A 395 -8.02 26.71 10.14
N ILE A 396 -8.12 27.68 11.05
CA ILE A 396 -9.33 27.90 11.86
C ILE A 396 -10.50 28.31 10.96
N GLU A 397 -10.29 29.22 10.03
CA GLU A 397 -11.34 29.73 9.12
C GLU A 397 -11.84 28.65 8.15
N VAL A 398 -10.94 27.80 7.65
CA VAL A 398 -11.29 26.60 6.88
C VAL A 398 -12.09 25.64 7.74
N ALA A 399 -11.64 25.34 8.96
CA ALA A 399 -12.38 24.46 9.86
C ALA A 399 -13.79 24.99 10.14
N ARG A 400 -13.96 26.32 10.27
CA ARG A 400 -15.27 26.96 10.43
C ARG A 400 -16.16 26.70 9.20
N CYS A 401 -15.61 26.78 7.99
CA CYS A 401 -16.33 26.48 6.73
C CYS A 401 -16.86 25.04 6.68
N PHE A 402 -16.16 24.09 7.30
CA PHE A 402 -16.53 22.66 7.29
C PHE A 402 -17.39 22.21 8.48
N THR A 403 -17.68 23.09 9.45
CA THR A 403 -18.58 22.74 10.56
C THR A 403 -19.93 22.23 10.05
N GLY A 404 -20.47 21.19 10.68
CA GLY A 404 -21.75 20.59 10.27
C GLY A 404 -21.67 19.62 9.08
N TRP A 405 -20.55 19.53 8.34
CA TRP A 405 -20.32 18.41 7.43
C TRP A 405 -20.15 17.14 8.26
N SER A 406 -21.07 16.18 8.11
CA SER A 406 -21.16 15.05 9.04
C SER A 406 -21.59 13.76 8.36
N ILE A 407 -21.71 12.70 9.17
CA ILE A 407 -22.11 11.37 8.73
C ILE A 407 -23.47 11.08 9.36
N ARG A 408 -24.49 10.86 8.52
CA ARG A 408 -25.80 10.40 8.97
C ARG A 408 -25.67 8.97 9.49
N THR A 409 -26.28 8.67 10.63
CA THR A 409 -26.41 7.29 11.15
C THR A 409 -25.14 6.44 11.00
N PRO A 410 -23.98 6.89 11.52
CA PRO A 410 -22.67 6.29 11.19
C PRO A 410 -22.59 4.80 11.51
N GLN A 411 -23.34 4.34 12.52
CA GLN A 411 -23.36 2.93 12.92
C GLN A 411 -24.31 2.03 12.09
N ARG A 412 -25.02 2.56 11.09
CA ARG A 412 -26.03 1.80 10.32
C ARG A 412 -25.96 2.06 8.82
N ASP A 413 -26.06 3.32 8.42
CA ASP A 413 -26.06 3.76 7.03
C ASP A 413 -25.21 5.03 6.94
N PRO A 414 -23.87 4.89 7.00
CA PRO A 414 -22.96 6.03 6.98
C PRO A 414 -23.01 6.69 5.61
N GLN A 415 -23.64 7.87 5.56
CA GLN A 415 -23.72 8.70 4.37
C GLN A 415 -23.37 10.15 4.72
N PHE A 416 -22.80 10.87 3.76
CA PHE A 416 -22.62 12.31 3.88
C PHE A 416 -23.94 13.00 4.24
N TYR A 417 -23.87 13.95 5.18
CA TYR A 417 -25.00 14.79 5.54
C TYR A 417 -24.52 16.12 6.11
N PHE A 418 -25.17 17.20 5.69
CA PHE A 418 -24.92 18.53 6.24
C PHE A 418 -25.92 18.86 7.36
N GLU A 419 -25.42 18.96 8.60
CA GLU A 419 -26.19 19.37 9.77
C GLU A 419 -26.13 20.89 9.96
N ALA A 420 -27.04 21.60 9.29
CA ALA A 420 -27.10 23.06 9.29
C ALA A 420 -27.15 23.69 10.69
N ARG A 421 -27.74 23.01 11.69
CA ARG A 421 -27.84 23.52 13.06
C ARG A 421 -26.52 23.52 13.83
N LEU A 422 -25.49 22.85 13.30
CA LEU A 422 -24.17 22.77 13.91
C LEU A 422 -23.12 23.57 13.14
N HIS A 423 -23.53 24.27 12.07
CA HIS A 423 -22.63 25.04 11.22
C HIS A 423 -22.48 26.48 11.71
N ASP A 424 -21.25 26.99 11.67
CA ASP A 424 -20.96 28.40 11.90
C ASP A 424 -21.37 29.20 10.66
N ASN A 425 -22.48 29.94 10.73
CA ASN A 425 -22.97 30.76 9.61
C ASN A 425 -22.38 32.17 9.59
N LYS A 426 -21.45 32.52 10.48
CA LYS A 426 -20.81 33.85 10.49
C LYS A 426 -19.87 33.97 9.28
N PRO A 427 -19.62 35.19 8.76
CA PRO A 427 -18.61 35.41 7.72
C PRO A 427 -17.24 34.87 8.13
N LYS A 428 -16.49 34.39 7.14
CA LYS A 428 -15.15 33.79 7.28
C LYS A 428 -14.17 34.44 6.31
N MET A 429 -12.88 34.37 6.64
CA MET A 429 -11.81 34.86 5.78
C MET A 429 -10.79 33.74 5.57
N VAL A 430 -10.75 33.16 4.38
CA VAL A 430 -9.83 32.07 4.05
C VAL A 430 -8.87 32.56 2.98
N LEU A 431 -7.56 32.55 3.26
CA LEU A 431 -6.51 33.02 2.33
C LEU A 431 -6.78 34.42 1.80
N SER A 432 -7.24 35.33 2.67
CA SER A 432 -7.71 36.68 2.33
C SER A 432 -8.97 36.77 1.45
N HIS A 433 -9.65 35.67 1.17
CA HIS A 433 -10.95 35.64 0.51
C HIS A 433 -12.10 35.59 1.53
N LYS A 434 -13.06 36.52 1.40
CA LYS A 434 -14.27 36.52 2.21
C LYS A 434 -15.22 35.42 1.75
N ILE A 435 -15.61 34.53 2.67
CA ILE A 435 -16.62 33.49 2.48
C ILE A 435 -17.82 33.81 3.37
N ASP A 436 -18.98 34.02 2.76
CA ASP A 436 -20.21 34.49 3.43
C ASP A 436 -21.46 33.91 2.73
N TYR A 437 -21.35 32.68 2.21
CA TYR A 437 -22.47 32.01 1.55
C TYR A 437 -23.42 31.39 2.58
N GLY A 438 -22.85 30.93 3.70
CA GLY A 438 -23.52 30.17 4.74
C GLY A 438 -23.81 28.73 4.33
N GLY A 439 -24.04 27.89 5.34
CA GLY A 439 -24.38 26.50 5.14
C GLY A 439 -23.26 25.67 4.48
N MET A 440 -23.65 24.61 3.75
CA MET A 440 -22.71 23.70 3.11
C MET A 440 -21.80 24.39 2.08
N ARG A 441 -22.28 25.48 1.47
CA ARG A 441 -21.56 26.21 0.40
C ARG A 441 -20.28 26.86 0.87
N ASP A 442 -20.13 27.14 2.17
CA ASP A 442 -18.88 27.67 2.70
C ASP A 442 -17.73 26.68 2.50
N GLY A 443 -17.96 25.39 2.77
CA GLY A 443 -16.98 24.33 2.51
C GLY A 443 -16.72 24.14 1.01
N GLU A 444 -17.76 24.15 0.17
CA GLU A 444 -17.61 24.03 -1.29
C GLU A 444 -16.78 25.18 -1.89
N ALA A 445 -16.98 26.41 -1.39
CA ALA A 445 -16.20 27.58 -1.79
C ALA A 445 -14.73 27.46 -1.38
N VAL A 446 -14.41 26.86 -0.23
CA VAL A 446 -13.03 26.55 0.15
C VAL A 446 -12.41 25.54 -0.81
N LEU A 447 -13.13 24.48 -1.17
CA LEU A 447 -12.63 23.50 -2.15
C LEU A 447 -12.37 24.13 -3.52
N ASP A 448 -13.24 25.05 -3.96
CA ASP A 448 -13.07 25.82 -5.19
C ASP A 448 -11.84 26.73 -5.18
N LEU A 449 -11.58 27.35 -4.02
CA LEU A 449 -10.43 28.23 -3.82
C LEU A 449 -9.12 27.41 -3.86
N LEU A 450 -9.05 26.35 -3.05
CA LEU A 450 -7.84 25.54 -2.93
C LEU A 450 -7.50 24.82 -4.25
N ALA A 451 -8.48 24.23 -4.93
CA ALA A 451 -8.22 23.48 -6.16
C ALA A 451 -7.67 24.35 -7.31
N ARG A 452 -7.88 25.68 -7.28
CA ARG A 452 -7.41 26.62 -8.30
C ARG A 452 -6.17 27.41 -7.87
N ASP A 453 -5.68 27.16 -6.68
CA ASP A 453 -4.52 27.87 -6.14
C ASP A 453 -3.23 27.44 -6.86
N PRO A 454 -2.36 28.39 -7.28
CA PRO A 454 -1.07 28.07 -7.89
C PRO A 454 -0.17 27.17 -7.05
N HIS A 455 -0.22 27.27 -5.72
CA HIS A 455 0.52 26.38 -4.82
C HIS A 455 -0.01 24.95 -4.89
N THR A 456 -1.32 24.76 -5.06
CA THR A 456 -1.91 23.42 -5.28
C THR A 456 -1.48 22.85 -6.63
N ALA A 457 -1.48 23.66 -7.68
CA ALA A 457 -1.00 23.24 -9.00
C ALA A 457 0.46 22.78 -8.94
N HIS A 458 1.31 23.51 -8.20
CA HIS A 458 2.71 23.17 -8.00
C HIS A 458 2.91 21.92 -7.17
N HIS A 459 2.29 21.85 -5.99
CA HIS A 459 2.38 20.72 -5.07
C HIS A 459 1.99 19.39 -5.74
N LEU A 460 0.83 19.34 -6.40
CA LEU A 460 0.37 18.14 -7.09
C LEU A 460 1.25 17.78 -8.30
N SER A 461 1.74 18.79 -9.03
CA SER A 461 2.65 18.55 -10.15
C SER A 461 3.98 17.98 -9.68
N TYR A 462 4.48 18.45 -8.54
CA TYR A 462 5.69 17.93 -7.90
C TYR A 462 5.49 16.48 -7.45
N GLU A 463 4.38 16.15 -6.78
CA GLU A 463 4.10 14.78 -6.34
C GLU A 463 3.95 13.80 -7.51
N LEU A 464 3.25 14.21 -8.59
CA LEU A 464 3.15 13.40 -9.80
C LEU A 464 4.52 13.22 -10.47
N ALA A 465 5.31 14.29 -10.61
CA ALA A 465 6.66 14.17 -11.15
C ALA A 465 7.56 13.30 -10.27
N GLN A 466 7.40 13.36 -8.94
CA GLN A 466 8.11 12.49 -8.01
C GLN A 466 7.70 11.03 -8.19
N ARG A 467 6.41 10.76 -8.35
CA ARG A 467 5.85 9.42 -8.53
C ARG A 467 6.32 8.75 -9.83
N PHE A 468 6.47 9.52 -10.91
CA PHE A 468 6.63 8.98 -12.27
C PHE A 468 7.99 9.25 -12.92
N VAL A 469 8.77 10.25 -12.47
CA VAL A 469 10.02 10.68 -13.13
C VAL A 469 11.25 10.44 -12.26
N SER A 470 11.32 10.98 -11.05
CA SER A 470 12.45 10.75 -10.14
C SER A 470 12.12 11.17 -8.70
N ASP A 471 12.85 10.65 -7.70
CA ASP A 471 12.72 11.07 -6.30
C ASP A 471 12.96 12.59 -6.08
N SER A 472 13.59 13.27 -7.04
CA SER A 472 13.87 14.71 -7.04
C SER A 472 13.68 15.26 -8.46
N PRO A 473 12.42 15.50 -8.88
CA PRO A 473 12.13 15.93 -10.24
C PRO A 473 12.67 17.34 -10.51
N PRO A 474 13.10 17.65 -11.74
CA PRO A 474 13.56 18.99 -12.09
C PRO A 474 12.42 20.02 -11.96
N GLU A 475 12.71 21.17 -11.36
CA GLU A 475 11.74 22.26 -11.18
C GLU A 475 11.14 22.72 -12.52
N SER A 476 11.93 22.71 -13.60
CA SER A 476 11.45 23.08 -14.93
C SER A 476 10.35 22.15 -15.47
N LEU A 477 10.33 20.88 -15.04
CA LEU A 477 9.26 19.96 -15.38
C LEU A 477 8.01 20.26 -14.55
N VAL A 478 8.20 20.45 -13.24
CA VAL A 478 7.12 20.77 -12.29
C VAL A 478 6.42 22.06 -12.71
N ASP A 479 7.15 23.09 -13.13
CA ASP A 479 6.60 24.34 -13.64
C ASP A 479 5.72 24.14 -14.88
N LYS A 480 6.16 23.34 -15.87
CA LYS A 480 5.39 23.03 -17.08
C LYS A 480 4.09 22.30 -16.74
N MET A 481 4.17 21.33 -15.83
CA MET A 481 3.01 20.58 -15.35
C MET A 481 2.03 21.48 -14.59
N SER A 482 2.54 22.36 -13.73
CA SER A 482 1.74 23.32 -12.94
C SER A 482 1.02 24.32 -13.84
N GLN A 483 1.70 24.81 -14.88
CA GLN A 483 1.07 25.66 -15.90
C GLN A 483 -0.05 24.90 -16.62
N THR A 484 0.18 23.64 -17.00
CA THR A 484 -0.85 22.81 -17.63
C THR A 484 -2.05 22.62 -16.71
N TYR A 485 -1.81 22.33 -15.44
CA TYR A 485 -2.86 22.20 -14.42
C TYR A 485 -3.73 23.47 -14.37
N LEU A 486 -3.11 24.65 -14.26
CA LEU A 486 -3.85 25.92 -14.17
C LEU A 486 -4.62 26.23 -15.46
N HIS A 487 -4.05 25.99 -16.64
CA HIS A 487 -4.71 26.26 -17.92
C HIS A 487 -5.86 25.31 -18.21
N SER A 488 -5.80 24.07 -17.69
CA SER A 488 -6.81 23.03 -17.90
C SER A 488 -7.87 22.96 -16.78
N ASP A 489 -7.82 23.88 -15.80
CA ASP A 489 -8.68 23.86 -14.61
C ASP A 489 -8.59 22.52 -13.85
N GLY A 490 -7.35 22.06 -13.67
CA GLY A 490 -6.98 20.89 -12.88
C GLY A 490 -7.20 19.54 -13.56
N ASP A 491 -7.20 19.46 -14.90
CA ASP A 491 -7.35 18.20 -15.63
C ASP A 491 -6.08 17.34 -15.53
N ILE A 492 -6.17 16.24 -14.75
CA ILE A 492 -5.02 15.39 -14.44
C ILE A 492 -4.50 14.67 -15.68
N ARG A 493 -5.39 14.26 -16.61
CA ARG A 493 -4.98 13.66 -17.89
C ARG A 493 -4.06 14.60 -18.67
N SER A 494 -4.41 15.88 -18.77
CA SER A 494 -3.58 16.89 -19.44
C SER A 494 -2.23 17.06 -18.75
N VAL A 495 -2.18 17.08 -17.42
CA VAL A 495 -0.92 17.17 -16.65
C VAL A 495 -0.01 15.96 -16.91
N LEU A 496 -0.56 14.74 -16.89
CA LEU A 496 0.18 13.52 -17.23
C LEU A 496 0.67 13.54 -18.68
N HIS A 497 -0.15 14.02 -19.62
CA HIS A 497 0.27 14.17 -21.01
C HIS A 497 1.48 15.10 -21.14
N THR A 498 1.48 16.26 -20.46
CA THR A 498 2.63 17.19 -20.42
C THR A 498 3.88 16.53 -19.84
N MET A 499 3.74 15.76 -18.76
CA MET A 499 4.86 15.02 -18.16
C MET A 499 5.45 13.99 -19.14
N ILE A 500 4.61 13.17 -19.76
CA ILE A 500 5.04 12.09 -20.66
C ILE A 500 5.69 12.65 -21.93
N HIS A 501 5.22 13.80 -22.43
CA HIS A 501 5.80 14.45 -23.61
C HIS A 501 6.92 15.43 -23.27
N SER A 502 7.52 15.32 -22.08
CA SER A 502 8.70 16.08 -21.69
C SER A 502 9.99 15.30 -21.97
N PRO A 503 11.10 15.95 -22.37
CA PRO A 503 12.40 15.29 -22.46
C PRO A 503 12.87 14.70 -21.12
N GLU A 504 12.50 15.33 -20.00
CA GLU A 504 12.87 14.93 -18.64
C GLU A 504 12.39 13.50 -18.33
N PHE A 505 11.17 13.12 -18.77
CA PHE A 505 10.62 11.77 -18.60
C PHE A 505 11.46 10.72 -19.34
N TRP A 506 11.98 11.02 -20.53
CA TRP A 506 12.73 10.06 -21.36
C TRP A 506 14.25 10.09 -21.16
N SER A 507 14.73 10.88 -20.20
CA SER A 507 16.15 11.09 -19.97
C SER A 507 16.83 9.82 -19.47
N ARG A 508 18.14 9.71 -19.73
CA ARG A 508 18.94 8.61 -19.17
C ARG A 508 18.92 8.57 -17.64
N ASP A 509 18.85 9.75 -17.02
CA ASP A 509 18.81 9.92 -15.56
C ASP A 509 17.46 9.50 -14.95
N ALA A 510 16.37 9.48 -15.74
CA ALA A 510 15.08 8.93 -15.32
C ALA A 510 15.01 7.41 -15.50
N TYR A 511 15.84 6.81 -16.36
CA TYR A 511 15.76 5.38 -16.65
C TYR A 511 16.30 4.50 -15.50
N ARG A 512 15.44 3.65 -14.90
CA ARG A 512 15.80 2.78 -13.77
C ARG A 512 16.41 3.54 -12.59
N SER A 513 15.95 4.78 -12.37
CA SER A 513 16.44 5.65 -11.31
C SER A 513 15.70 5.50 -9.99
N MET A 514 14.47 4.99 -10.02
CA MET A 514 13.62 4.84 -8.84
C MET A 514 13.59 3.40 -8.36
N VAL A 515 13.39 3.21 -7.06
CA VAL A 515 13.20 1.88 -6.47
C VAL A 515 11.71 1.58 -6.42
N LYS A 516 11.31 0.39 -6.88
CA LYS A 516 9.92 -0.05 -6.79
C LYS A 516 9.47 -0.10 -5.33
N THR A 517 8.30 0.44 -5.03
CA THR A 517 7.65 0.26 -3.71
C THR A 517 7.41 -1.24 -3.46
N PRO A 518 7.16 -1.67 -2.22
CA PRO A 518 6.88 -3.08 -1.94
C PRO A 518 5.71 -3.64 -2.76
N PHE A 519 4.63 -2.87 -2.95
CA PHE A 519 3.49 -3.28 -3.77
C PHE A 519 3.86 -3.39 -5.26
N GLU A 520 4.56 -2.39 -5.80
CA GLU A 520 5.04 -2.42 -7.18
C GLU A 520 5.95 -3.60 -7.45
N LEU A 521 6.85 -3.93 -6.52
CA LEU A 521 7.73 -5.08 -6.67
C LEU A 521 6.95 -6.38 -6.77
N VAL A 522 6.01 -6.62 -5.84
CA VAL A 522 5.29 -7.90 -5.83
C VAL A 522 4.38 -8.05 -7.04
N VAL A 523 3.76 -6.97 -7.50
CA VAL A 523 2.94 -7.01 -8.73
C VAL A 523 3.81 -7.18 -9.97
N SER A 524 4.87 -6.37 -10.12
CA SER A 524 5.73 -6.41 -11.30
C SER A 524 6.42 -7.74 -11.49
N ALA A 525 6.87 -8.39 -10.41
CA ALA A 525 7.44 -9.73 -10.48
C ALA A 525 6.41 -10.76 -10.94
N ALA A 526 5.18 -10.71 -10.42
CA ALA A 526 4.10 -11.60 -10.83
C ALA A 526 3.75 -11.41 -12.32
N ARG A 527 3.71 -10.15 -12.78
CA ARG A 527 3.50 -9.80 -14.20
C ARG A 527 4.64 -10.31 -15.07
N ALA A 528 5.89 -10.04 -14.72
CA ALA A 528 7.07 -10.38 -15.51
C ALA A 528 7.24 -11.89 -15.76
N VAL A 529 6.81 -12.73 -14.80
CA VAL A 529 6.85 -14.19 -14.96
C VAL A 529 5.56 -14.79 -15.54
N GLY A 530 4.57 -13.95 -15.88
CA GLY A 530 3.27 -14.40 -16.36
C GLY A 530 2.53 -15.27 -15.35
N ALA A 531 2.54 -14.88 -14.07
CA ALA A 531 1.94 -15.68 -13.01
C ALA A 531 0.42 -15.85 -13.19
N ASP A 532 -0.05 -17.08 -13.03
CA ASP A 532 -1.47 -17.41 -12.90
C ASP A 532 -1.88 -17.36 -11.42
N VAL A 533 -2.66 -16.34 -11.07
CA VAL A 533 -3.03 -15.99 -9.71
C VAL A 533 -4.51 -16.29 -9.49
N ASP A 534 -4.83 -17.40 -8.82
CA ASP A 534 -6.21 -17.72 -8.44
C ASP A 534 -6.64 -16.94 -7.18
N LEU A 535 -5.71 -16.80 -6.23
CA LEU A 535 -5.92 -16.15 -4.93
C LEU A 535 -4.72 -15.25 -4.58
N PRO A 536 -4.83 -13.92 -4.71
CA PRO A 536 -3.71 -12.99 -4.52
C PRO A 536 -3.34 -12.73 -3.05
N LEU A 537 -3.99 -13.38 -2.08
CA LEU A 537 -3.77 -13.12 -0.64
C LEU A 537 -2.30 -13.23 -0.23
N GLN A 538 -1.54 -14.18 -0.76
CA GLN A 538 -0.12 -14.28 -0.44
C GLN A 538 0.71 -13.13 -1.01
N ILE A 539 0.36 -12.63 -2.21
CA ILE A 539 1.01 -11.45 -2.79
C ILE A 539 0.74 -10.22 -1.92
N VAL A 540 -0.51 -10.03 -1.46
CA VAL A 540 -0.88 -8.98 -0.49
C VAL A 540 -0.06 -9.09 0.81
N GLN A 541 0.08 -10.30 1.36
CA GLN A 541 0.87 -10.54 2.56
C GLN A 541 2.36 -10.27 2.36
N TRP A 542 2.90 -10.54 1.17
CA TRP A 542 4.29 -10.21 0.84
C TRP A 542 4.51 -8.70 0.76
N SER A 543 3.57 -7.93 0.19
CA SER A 543 3.62 -6.46 0.25
C SER A 543 3.73 -5.97 1.70
N ALA A 544 2.88 -6.48 2.60
CA ALA A 544 2.92 -6.17 4.02
C ALA A 544 4.25 -6.57 4.69
N ARG A 545 4.76 -7.77 4.39
CA ARG A 545 6.01 -8.30 4.95
C ARG A 545 7.25 -7.51 4.51
N ILE A 546 7.23 -6.97 3.29
CA ILE A 546 8.33 -6.16 2.77
C ILE A 546 8.25 -4.73 3.35
N GLY A 547 7.05 -4.20 3.60
CA GLY A 547 6.87 -2.95 4.35
C GLY A 547 5.65 -2.11 4.01
N GLN A 548 4.81 -2.51 3.06
CA GLN A 548 3.64 -1.74 2.61
C GLN A 548 2.34 -2.56 2.75
N PRO A 549 1.79 -2.66 3.97
CA PRO A 549 0.50 -3.33 4.17
C PRO A 549 -0.63 -2.50 3.55
N LEU A 550 -1.27 -3.04 2.51
CA LEU A 550 -2.28 -2.32 1.74
C LEU A 550 -3.44 -1.84 2.63
N TYR A 551 -3.81 -0.56 2.48
CA TYR A 551 -4.85 0.16 3.25
C TYR A 551 -4.56 0.33 4.75
N GLN A 552 -3.32 0.09 5.19
CA GLN A 552 -2.94 0.14 6.61
C GLN A 552 -1.93 1.24 6.93
N CYS A 553 -1.77 2.24 6.07
CA CYS A 553 -0.96 3.41 6.41
C CYS A 553 -1.71 4.23 7.46
N GLN A 554 -1.12 4.37 8.65
CA GLN A 554 -1.71 5.11 9.77
C GLN A 554 -1.69 6.63 9.60
N PRO A 555 -0.58 7.28 9.19
CA PRO A 555 -0.56 8.73 9.02
C PRO A 555 -1.33 9.17 7.77
N PRO A 556 -1.94 10.37 7.78
CA PRO A 556 -2.69 10.91 6.63
C PRO A 556 -1.79 11.24 5.44
N THR A 557 -0.48 11.33 5.64
CA THR A 557 0.54 11.55 4.59
C THR A 557 0.66 10.40 3.60
N GLY A 558 0.07 9.24 3.88
CA GLY A 558 0.25 8.04 3.04
C GLY A 558 1.66 7.43 3.16
N TYR A 559 1.93 6.47 2.29
CA TYR A 559 3.24 5.84 2.12
C TYR A 559 4.18 6.73 1.29
N SER A 560 5.48 6.71 1.60
CA SER A 560 6.49 7.48 0.85
C SER A 560 6.72 6.87 -0.54
N ASP A 561 6.84 7.72 -1.56
CA ASP A 561 7.28 7.31 -2.91
C ASP A 561 8.81 7.22 -3.07
N LYS A 562 9.57 7.68 -2.06
CA LYS A 562 11.04 7.73 -2.11
C LYS A 562 11.71 6.40 -1.81
N ALA A 563 12.84 6.17 -2.46
CA ALA A 563 13.59 4.91 -2.33
C ALA A 563 14.08 4.62 -0.91
N ASP A 564 14.50 5.64 -0.16
CA ASP A 564 15.08 5.51 1.18
C ASP A 564 14.12 4.88 2.21
N ALA A 565 12.81 5.07 2.04
CA ALA A 565 11.79 4.42 2.85
C ALA A 565 11.75 2.89 2.66
N TRP A 566 12.22 2.39 1.51
CA TRP A 566 12.02 1.00 1.08
C TRP A 566 13.30 0.18 0.96
N VAL A 567 14.46 0.82 1.12
CA VAL A 567 15.78 0.20 1.01
C VAL A 567 16.44 0.12 2.37
N ASN A 568 16.23 -1.01 3.05
CA ASN A 568 16.97 -1.40 4.24
C ASN A 568 17.31 -2.90 4.18
N THR A 569 18.27 -3.36 5.00
CA THR A 569 18.77 -4.74 4.96
C THR A 569 17.66 -5.79 5.09
N GLY A 570 16.67 -5.55 5.94
CA GLY A 570 15.53 -6.47 6.14
C GLY A 570 14.58 -6.49 4.94
N ALA A 571 14.29 -5.32 4.37
CA ALA A 571 13.45 -5.18 3.18
C ALA A 571 14.09 -5.88 1.98
N LEU A 572 15.37 -5.62 1.68
CA LEU A 572 16.08 -6.25 0.56
C LEU A 572 16.10 -7.78 0.65
N LEU A 573 16.30 -8.33 1.85
CA LEU A 573 16.21 -9.75 2.10
C LEU A 573 14.80 -10.31 1.79
N ASN A 574 13.75 -9.63 2.25
CA ASN A 574 12.37 -10.06 1.99
C ASN A 574 11.99 -9.93 0.50
N ARG A 575 12.52 -8.93 -0.22
CA ARG A 575 12.33 -8.77 -1.68
C ARG A 575 12.92 -9.95 -2.46
N LEU A 576 14.13 -10.38 -2.10
CA LEU A 576 14.74 -11.59 -2.69
C LEU A 576 13.97 -12.86 -2.31
N ASN A 577 13.58 -13.00 -1.04
CA ASN A 577 12.79 -14.16 -0.58
C ASN A 577 11.45 -14.27 -1.30
N TYR A 578 10.79 -13.15 -1.57
CA TYR A 578 9.58 -13.11 -2.37
C TYR A 578 9.83 -13.61 -3.80
N SER A 579 10.86 -13.10 -4.46
CA SER A 579 11.25 -13.50 -5.81
C SER A 579 11.50 -15.02 -5.91
N LEU A 580 12.23 -15.57 -4.94
CA LEU A 580 12.47 -17.01 -4.83
C LEU A 580 11.21 -17.82 -4.53
N ALA A 581 10.29 -17.30 -3.71
CA ALA A 581 9.03 -17.98 -3.38
C ALA A 581 8.08 -18.03 -4.58
N LEU A 582 8.03 -16.94 -5.36
CA LEU A 582 7.23 -16.81 -6.57
C LEU A 582 7.66 -17.82 -7.64
N THR A 583 8.92 -17.79 -8.05
CA THR A 583 9.41 -18.65 -9.15
C THR A 583 9.49 -20.12 -8.75
N ALA A 584 9.65 -20.42 -7.46
CA ALA A 584 9.64 -21.81 -6.97
C ALA A 584 8.24 -22.38 -6.72
N ASN A 585 7.16 -21.68 -7.10
CA ASN A 585 5.78 -22.09 -6.86
C ASN A 585 5.50 -22.42 -5.37
N ARG A 586 6.08 -21.64 -4.46
CA ARG A 586 5.89 -21.80 -3.00
C ARG A 586 4.79 -20.89 -2.44
N MET A 587 4.06 -20.22 -3.33
CA MET A 587 2.95 -19.35 -2.94
C MET A 587 1.62 -19.97 -3.30
N ARG A 588 0.78 -20.19 -2.30
CA ARG A 588 -0.54 -20.79 -2.51
C ARG A 588 -1.42 -19.85 -3.34
N GLY A 589 -2.10 -20.41 -4.34
CA GLY A 589 -2.97 -19.64 -5.24
C GLY A 589 -2.21 -18.84 -6.29
N VAL A 590 -0.90 -19.05 -6.43
CA VAL A 590 -0.05 -18.44 -7.46
C VAL A 590 0.75 -19.55 -8.13
N ARG A 591 0.70 -19.62 -9.46
CA ARG A 591 1.43 -20.58 -10.27
C ARG A 591 2.26 -19.86 -11.34
N THR A 592 3.44 -20.40 -11.61
CA THR A 592 4.38 -19.92 -12.63
C THR A 592 4.93 -21.10 -13.40
N ASP A 593 5.20 -20.92 -14.69
CA ASP A 593 5.84 -21.92 -15.56
C ASP A 593 7.09 -21.30 -16.20
N MET A 594 8.18 -21.28 -15.44
CA MET A 594 9.45 -20.72 -15.90
C MET A 594 10.05 -21.52 -17.06
N ALA A 595 9.80 -22.83 -17.15
CA ALA A 595 10.33 -23.65 -18.23
C ALA A 595 9.69 -23.24 -19.56
N SER A 596 8.35 -23.10 -19.58
CA SER A 596 7.62 -22.60 -20.74
C SER A 596 8.04 -21.16 -21.10
N LEU A 597 8.17 -20.28 -20.10
CA LEU A 597 8.55 -18.89 -20.31
C LEU A 597 9.95 -18.73 -20.95
N LEU A 598 10.92 -19.55 -20.52
CA LEU A 598 12.29 -19.47 -21.06
C LEU A 598 12.45 -20.23 -22.38
N GLY A 599 11.59 -21.23 -22.66
CA GLY A 599 11.61 -22.07 -23.86
C GLY A 599 12.68 -23.17 -23.84
N ASP A 600 12.96 -23.76 -25.01
CA ASP A 600 13.96 -24.84 -25.23
C ASP A 600 15.42 -24.35 -25.11
N THR A 601 15.75 -23.73 -23.97
CA THR A 601 17.15 -23.52 -23.58
C THR A 601 17.71 -24.87 -23.14
N SER A 602 19.01 -25.14 -23.35
CA SER A 602 19.64 -26.33 -22.77
C SER A 602 19.52 -26.25 -21.24
N LEU A 603 18.51 -26.95 -20.70
CA LEU A 603 18.20 -27.03 -19.25
C LEU A 603 19.32 -27.73 -18.46
N ASP A 604 20.40 -28.13 -19.15
CA ASP A 604 21.59 -28.77 -18.61
C ASP A 604 22.76 -27.78 -18.45
N ASP A 605 22.70 -26.58 -19.04
CA ASP A 605 23.71 -25.52 -18.89
C ASP A 605 23.19 -24.33 -18.05
N PRO A 606 23.65 -24.17 -16.79
CA PRO A 606 23.19 -23.09 -15.93
C PRO A 606 23.54 -21.69 -16.46
N ARG A 607 24.59 -21.55 -17.29
CA ARG A 607 24.94 -20.25 -17.88
C ARG A 607 23.99 -19.88 -19.02
N ALA A 608 23.66 -20.83 -19.89
CA ALA A 608 22.65 -20.63 -20.93
C ALA A 608 21.28 -20.26 -20.31
N VAL A 609 20.89 -20.93 -19.22
CA VAL A 609 19.65 -20.60 -18.49
C VAL A 609 19.73 -19.19 -17.89
N LEU A 610 20.86 -18.80 -17.27
CA LEU A 610 21.05 -17.44 -16.75
C LEU A 610 20.93 -16.39 -17.86
N ASP A 611 21.62 -16.58 -18.98
CA ASP A 611 21.59 -15.65 -20.12
C ASP A 611 20.18 -15.50 -20.69
N ARG A 612 19.46 -16.61 -20.85
CA ARG A 612 18.07 -16.57 -21.29
C ARG A 612 17.17 -15.85 -20.28
N THR A 613 17.37 -16.10 -18.99
CA THR A 613 16.59 -15.47 -17.92
C THR A 613 16.83 -13.96 -17.88
N ILE A 614 18.08 -13.49 -18.01
CA ILE A 614 18.41 -12.06 -18.12
C ILE A 614 17.77 -11.47 -19.38
N GLN A 615 17.79 -12.19 -20.50
CA GLN A 615 17.16 -11.74 -21.73
C GLN A 615 15.64 -11.56 -21.57
N VAL A 616 14.96 -12.50 -20.91
CA VAL A 616 13.50 -12.48 -20.76
C VAL A 616 13.03 -11.53 -19.66
N LEU A 617 13.65 -11.56 -18.48
CA LEU A 617 13.16 -10.81 -17.30
C LEU A 617 13.77 -9.41 -17.16
N LEU A 618 14.95 -9.18 -17.76
CA LEU A 618 15.64 -7.88 -17.71
C LEU A 618 15.83 -7.25 -19.08
N ASN A 619 15.26 -7.84 -20.14
CA ASN A 619 15.44 -7.41 -21.53
C ASN A 619 16.92 -7.35 -21.95
N GLY A 620 17.73 -8.29 -21.45
CA GLY A 620 19.18 -8.35 -21.71
C GLY A 620 19.99 -7.32 -20.91
N GLN A 621 19.35 -6.55 -20.02
CA GLN A 621 19.97 -5.43 -19.32
C GLN A 621 20.34 -5.81 -17.88
N ALA A 622 21.47 -6.50 -17.73
CA ALA A 622 22.16 -6.69 -16.47
C ALA A 622 23.55 -6.04 -16.55
N THR A 623 23.97 -5.35 -15.49
CA THR A 623 25.33 -4.84 -15.38
C THR A 623 26.34 -6.00 -15.30
N VAL A 624 27.60 -5.74 -15.66
CA VAL A 624 28.69 -6.72 -15.54
C VAL A 624 28.79 -7.24 -14.10
N GLN A 625 28.67 -6.35 -13.11
CA GLN A 625 28.72 -6.71 -11.71
C GLN A 625 27.55 -7.61 -11.27
N THR A 626 26.32 -7.30 -11.70
CA THR A 626 25.16 -8.18 -11.45
C THR A 626 25.38 -9.55 -12.07
N ARG A 627 25.84 -9.59 -13.33
CA ARG A 627 26.10 -10.84 -14.04
C ARG A 627 27.17 -11.68 -13.33
N ASP A 628 28.32 -11.10 -13.00
CA ASP A 628 29.39 -11.78 -12.25
C ASP A 628 28.90 -12.33 -10.91
N THR A 629 28.01 -11.60 -10.24
CA THR A 629 27.42 -12.01 -8.96
C THR A 629 26.50 -13.22 -9.14
N LEU A 630 25.63 -13.19 -10.16
CA LEU A 630 24.72 -14.29 -10.49
C LEU A 630 25.48 -15.53 -10.96
N GLU A 631 26.51 -15.37 -11.80
CA GLU A 631 27.36 -16.46 -12.29
C GLU A 631 28.06 -17.19 -11.13
N LYS A 632 28.55 -16.47 -10.11
CA LYS A 632 29.13 -17.07 -8.90
C LYS A 632 28.14 -17.94 -8.10
N GLN A 633 26.83 -17.72 -8.25
CA GLN A 633 25.83 -18.55 -7.58
C GLN A 633 25.53 -19.84 -8.36
N LEU A 634 25.90 -19.94 -9.63
CA LEU A 634 25.56 -21.10 -10.47
C LEU A 634 26.25 -22.39 -10.02
N ASP A 635 27.43 -22.30 -9.39
CA ASP A 635 28.16 -23.44 -8.83
C ASP A 635 27.60 -23.92 -7.48
N ASN A 636 26.58 -23.25 -6.94
CA ASN A 636 25.95 -23.63 -5.68
C ASN A 636 25.21 -24.99 -5.83
N PRO A 637 25.41 -25.97 -4.93
CA PRO A 637 24.71 -27.25 -4.98
C PRO A 637 23.17 -27.15 -5.04
N GLN A 638 22.58 -26.06 -4.54
CA GLN A 638 21.13 -25.81 -4.63
C GLN A 638 20.67 -25.43 -6.04
N VAL A 639 21.54 -24.80 -6.84
CA VAL A 639 21.31 -24.48 -8.27
C VAL A 639 21.46 -25.73 -9.13
N LEU A 640 22.41 -26.60 -8.78
CA LEU A 640 22.71 -27.83 -9.51
C LEU A 640 21.84 -29.04 -9.12
N GLN A 641 20.94 -28.89 -8.14
CA GLN A 641 20.13 -29.97 -7.54
C GLN A 641 20.93 -31.24 -7.16
N ALA A 642 22.22 -31.09 -6.85
CA ALA A 642 23.11 -32.22 -6.66
C ALA A 642 22.80 -32.97 -5.34
N ARG A 643 22.62 -34.30 -5.42
CA ARG A 643 22.67 -35.20 -4.25
C ARG A 643 24.07 -35.81 -4.16
N LEU A 644 24.55 -36.12 -2.96
CA LEU A 644 25.88 -36.71 -2.74
C LEU A 644 26.13 -38.02 -3.53
N ASP A 645 25.06 -38.66 -4.01
CA ASP A 645 25.06 -40.03 -4.48
C ASP A 645 24.74 -40.15 -6.00
N ASP A 646 24.41 -39.05 -6.69
CA ASP A 646 23.88 -39.08 -8.08
C ASP A 646 24.32 -37.84 -8.90
N PRO A 647 25.07 -37.98 -10.01
CA PRO A 647 25.60 -36.86 -10.79
C PRO A 647 24.59 -36.24 -11.77
N VAL A 648 23.28 -36.38 -11.54
CA VAL A 648 22.25 -35.70 -12.35
C VAL A 648 22.35 -34.18 -12.13
N ARG A 649 22.89 -33.46 -13.12
CA ARG A 649 22.93 -31.99 -13.20
C ARG A 649 21.63 -31.45 -13.80
N GLN A 650 20.53 -31.43 -13.05
CA GLN A 650 19.35 -30.69 -13.48
C GLN A 650 19.45 -29.25 -12.99
N VAL A 651 19.54 -28.30 -13.93
CA VAL A 651 19.60 -26.87 -13.59
C VAL A 651 18.28 -26.45 -12.94
N ASN A 652 18.36 -25.85 -11.76
CA ASN A 652 17.20 -25.28 -11.10
C ASN A 652 16.82 -23.93 -11.74
N VAL A 653 16.07 -24.00 -12.84
CA VAL A 653 15.57 -22.82 -13.58
C VAL A 653 14.84 -21.84 -12.67
N ASN A 654 13.98 -22.34 -11.78
CA ASN A 654 13.20 -21.52 -10.86
C ASN A 654 14.09 -20.71 -9.90
N LEU A 655 15.19 -21.32 -9.41
CA LEU A 655 16.14 -20.63 -8.56
C LEU A 655 16.89 -19.53 -9.32
N ILE A 656 17.35 -19.80 -10.55
CA ILE A 656 18.01 -18.79 -11.39
C ILE A 656 17.06 -17.63 -11.69
N ALA A 657 15.81 -17.92 -12.06
CA ALA A 657 14.77 -16.92 -12.28
C ALA A 657 14.52 -16.04 -11.04
N GLY A 658 14.41 -16.66 -9.86
CA GLY A 658 14.20 -15.94 -8.61
C GLY A 658 15.40 -15.07 -8.21
N LEU A 659 16.63 -15.49 -8.53
CA LEU A 659 17.84 -14.68 -8.36
C LEU A 659 17.87 -13.49 -9.31
N VAL A 660 17.47 -13.66 -10.58
CA VAL A 660 17.39 -12.57 -11.57
C VAL A 660 16.31 -11.54 -11.21
N LEU A 661 15.13 -11.96 -10.76
CA LEU A 661 14.11 -11.04 -10.22
C LEU A 661 14.56 -10.31 -8.95
N GLY A 662 15.47 -10.94 -8.19
CA GLY A 662 16.12 -10.33 -7.03
C GLY A 662 17.18 -9.29 -7.38
N ALA A 663 17.58 -9.17 -8.65
CA ALA A 663 18.65 -8.28 -9.08
C ALA A 663 18.25 -6.79 -8.99
N PRO A 664 19.21 -5.88 -8.75
CA PRO A 664 18.94 -4.44 -8.62
C PRO A 664 18.21 -3.87 -9.84
N GLU A 665 18.51 -4.36 -11.03
CA GLU A 665 17.89 -3.94 -12.29
C GLU A 665 16.39 -4.22 -12.35
N PHE A 666 15.92 -5.32 -11.76
CA PHE A 666 14.48 -5.61 -11.66
C PHE A 666 13.81 -4.80 -10.54
N GLN A 667 14.53 -4.56 -9.45
CA GLN A 667 14.02 -3.82 -8.29
C GLN A 667 13.81 -2.33 -8.56
N ARG A 668 14.36 -1.82 -9.67
CA ARG A 668 14.25 -0.42 -10.10
C ARG A 668 13.26 -0.23 -11.24
N ARG A 669 12.76 0.98 -11.42
CA ARG A 669 11.91 1.42 -12.52
C ARG A 669 12.38 2.75 -13.10
#